data_AF-A0A0F8TXY4-F1
#
_entry.id   AF-A0A0F8TXY4-F1
#
_cell.length_a   1.000
_cell.length_b   1.000
_cell.length_c   1.000
_cell.angle_alpha   90.00
_cell.angle_beta   90.00
_cell.angle_gamma   90.00
#
_symmetry.space_group_name_H-M   'P 1'
#
loop_
_entity.id
_entity.type
_entity.pdbx_description
1 polymer ?
#
loop_
_entity_poly.entity_id
_entity_poly.type
_entity_poly.pdbx_seq_one_letter_code
_entity_poly.pdbx_strand_id
1 'polypeptide(L)'
;MTTPAIRIPFTGPLPPPIIVPPSASSISGAIDAFLAFLTAPPSPYLRGVDVGRYSQTAILTGAGISVASGLSDYRGENGTYVTNKAYRPIYFHEFAARHEARKRYWARSFVGWPGLLKAKPNSTHWAIKDLGAKGYISSVVTQNVDSFHSVAHPELSTLELHGYLRSVVCLSCRNQFPRAEFQKSLERLNPAWAEFLEKMVDAGALDTDNPEEQRRKGLKLNPDGDVELPKAPDGAWLPTSSAGILKPAVIMFGENIDPAVKVAAEEAIDDAGRLLILGTSLATFSAWRLVERAYKRGMPIGIINLGGIRNESVLVKEADQDGDIASRYVRYWNGSNQRQTDMDSRNSSAFRPATDLRSQRLTASSYLDVISTLASPKSFLFNNSHGTTPPPRPPQPHRWPTTMDKAHQPSSFQQLEKLGEGTYATVFKGRNRQTGELVALKEIHLDSEEGTPSTAIREISLMKELKHESIVSLYDVIHTENKLMLVFEYMDKDLKKYMDTRGDRGQLDQATIKSFMHQLMNGIAFCHDNRVLHRDLKPQNLLINKRGQLKLGDFGLARAFGIPVNTFSNEVVTLWYRAPDVLLGSRTYNTSIDIWSAGCIMAELYTGRPLFPGTTNEDQLQKIFRLMGTPSERTWPGISQLPEYKPNFHVYATQDLGIILPQIDPLGLDLLNRMLQVRPEMRISAHDALQHPWFHDLPQLQAQLQQQQQQQQQQQQMAGGYGGMVPPQQPY
;
A
#
# COMPACT_ATOMS: atom_id res chain seq x y z
N MET A 1 -8.19 -19.06 17.72
CA MET A 1 -8.88 -17.76 17.58
C MET A 1 -8.64 -17.28 16.16
N THR A 2 -9.71 -17.05 15.39
CA THR A 2 -9.66 -16.63 13.99
C THR A 2 -8.97 -15.26 13.86
N THR A 3 -7.96 -15.18 13.00
CA THR A 3 -7.22 -13.98 12.60
C THR A 3 -8.17 -12.81 12.33
N PRO A 4 -7.89 -11.56 12.79
CA PRO A 4 -8.64 -10.41 12.31
C PRO A 4 -8.28 -10.22 10.84
N ALA A 5 -9.17 -10.63 9.94
CA ALA A 5 -9.05 -10.32 8.52
C ALA A 5 -9.13 -8.80 8.36
N ILE A 6 -8.27 -8.23 7.51
CA ILE A 6 -8.36 -6.83 7.08
C ILE A 6 -9.77 -6.66 6.48
N ARG A 7 -10.64 -6.00 7.23
CA ARG A 7 -12.01 -5.72 6.79
C ARG A 7 -11.94 -4.70 5.67
N ILE A 8 -12.77 -4.90 4.65
CA ILE A 8 -13.03 -3.90 3.62
C ILE A 8 -13.41 -2.59 4.34
N PRO A 9 -12.74 -1.46 4.09
CA PRO A 9 -13.13 -0.20 4.70
C PRO A 9 -14.57 0.17 4.32
N PHE A 10 -15.35 0.62 5.31
CA PHE A 10 -16.73 1.10 5.16
C PHE A 10 -17.71 0.08 4.55
N THR A 11 -17.83 -1.13 5.12
CA THR A 11 -18.89 -2.09 4.73
C THR A 11 -20.28 -1.74 5.28
N GLY A 12 -20.34 -0.89 6.31
CA GLY A 12 -21.58 -0.36 6.84
C GLY A 12 -22.01 0.94 6.14
N PRO A 13 -23.27 1.36 6.32
CA PRO A 13 -23.76 2.63 5.78
C PRO A 13 -22.96 3.81 6.37
N LEU A 14 -22.62 4.78 5.51
CA LEU A 14 -22.00 6.04 5.93
C LEU A 14 -23.01 6.91 6.68
N PRO A 15 -22.55 7.89 7.50
CA PRO A 15 -23.44 8.82 8.19
C PRO A 15 -24.46 9.48 7.25
N PRO A 16 -25.65 9.86 7.73
CA PRO A 16 -26.63 10.56 6.91
C PRO A 16 -26.05 11.85 6.28
N PRO A 17 -26.41 12.18 5.03
CA PRO A 17 -25.87 13.34 4.35
C PRO A 17 -26.33 14.65 5.00
N ILE A 18 -25.50 15.69 4.89
CA ILE A 18 -25.79 17.01 5.45
C ILE A 18 -26.19 17.94 4.31
N ILE A 19 -27.49 18.17 4.14
CA ILE A 19 -28.04 18.96 3.03
C ILE A 19 -27.73 20.44 3.22
N VAL A 20 -27.05 21.04 2.26
CA VAL A 20 -26.64 22.45 2.26
C VAL A 20 -26.71 23.00 0.83
N PRO A 21 -27.35 24.15 0.58
CA PRO A 21 -28.26 24.84 1.48
C PRO A 21 -29.51 23.98 1.77
N PRO A 22 -30.29 24.28 2.82
CA PRO A 22 -31.53 23.54 3.11
C PRO A 22 -32.53 23.47 1.95
N SER A 23 -32.53 24.45 1.03
CA SER A 23 -33.34 24.44 -0.20
C SER A 23 -32.96 23.32 -1.16
N ALA A 24 -31.72 22.83 -1.12
CA ALA A 24 -31.24 21.65 -1.84
C ALA A 24 -31.74 20.33 -1.24
N SER A 25 -32.83 20.35 -0.48
CA SER A 25 -33.62 19.15 -0.15
C SER A 25 -34.66 18.82 -1.23
N SER A 26 -34.94 19.75 -2.14
CA SER A 26 -35.83 19.56 -3.29
C SER A 26 -35.04 19.52 -4.61
N ILE A 27 -35.59 18.87 -5.64
CA ILE A 27 -34.95 18.85 -6.99
C ILE A 27 -34.76 20.27 -7.53
N SER A 28 -35.78 21.14 -7.43
CA SER A 28 -35.69 22.52 -7.92
C SER A 28 -34.63 23.32 -7.16
N GLY A 29 -34.66 23.29 -5.83
CA GLY A 29 -33.69 24.03 -5.03
C GLY A 29 -32.26 23.48 -5.16
N ALA A 30 -32.11 22.19 -5.47
CA ALA A 30 -30.81 21.61 -5.82
C ALA A 30 -30.32 22.11 -7.18
N ILE A 31 -31.18 22.15 -8.20
CA ILE A 31 -30.84 22.71 -9.51
C ILE A 31 -30.38 24.16 -9.35
N ASP A 32 -31.13 24.98 -8.62
CA ASP A 32 -30.78 26.39 -8.39
C ASP A 32 -29.43 26.53 -7.67
N ALA A 33 -29.21 25.74 -6.61
CA ALA A 33 -27.95 25.76 -5.85
C ALA A 33 -26.75 25.30 -6.70
N PHE A 34 -26.90 24.26 -7.51
CA PHE A 34 -25.82 23.79 -8.39
C PHE A 34 -25.59 24.70 -9.60
N LEU A 35 -26.61 25.36 -10.13
CA LEU A 35 -26.45 26.42 -11.13
C LEU A 35 -25.60 27.55 -10.55
N ALA A 36 -25.99 28.07 -9.38
CA ALA A 36 -25.25 29.11 -8.69
C ALA A 36 -23.79 28.69 -8.44
N PHE A 37 -23.58 27.47 -7.94
CA PHE A 37 -22.25 26.88 -7.77
C PHE A 37 -21.43 26.86 -9.06
N LEU A 38 -21.97 26.34 -10.16
CA LEU A 38 -21.24 26.25 -11.44
C LEU A 38 -20.88 27.63 -12.01
N THR A 39 -21.72 28.65 -11.75
CA THR A 39 -21.50 30.04 -12.17
C THR A 39 -20.75 30.91 -11.16
N ALA A 40 -20.37 30.34 -10.01
CA ALA A 40 -19.48 30.89 -8.99
C ALA A 40 -18.33 31.74 -9.57
N PRO A 41 -17.87 32.91 -9.05
CA PRO A 41 -16.47 33.28 -9.29
C PRO A 41 -15.53 32.28 -8.57
N PRO A 42 -14.27 32.10 -9.02
CA PRO A 42 -13.28 31.32 -8.28
C PRO A 42 -13.01 31.90 -6.88
N SER A 43 -12.59 31.05 -5.95
CA SER A 43 -12.31 31.45 -4.57
C SER A 43 -11.20 32.51 -4.48
N PRO A 44 -11.38 33.62 -3.72
CA PRO A 44 -10.35 34.65 -3.53
C PRO A 44 -9.06 34.16 -2.86
N TYR A 45 -9.10 32.96 -2.24
CA TYR A 45 -7.97 32.32 -1.57
C TYR A 45 -7.01 31.64 -2.55
N LEU A 46 -7.38 31.54 -3.83
CA LEU A 46 -6.51 31.10 -4.92
C LEU A 46 -5.61 32.28 -5.36
N ARG A 47 -4.63 32.70 -4.54
CA ARG A 47 -3.71 33.81 -4.87
C ARG A 47 -2.49 33.34 -5.67
N GLY A 48 -2.15 34.05 -6.76
CA GLY A 48 -0.88 33.89 -7.50
C GLY A 48 -0.92 32.98 -8.72
N VAL A 49 -2.09 32.44 -9.08
CA VAL A 49 -2.31 31.65 -10.30
C VAL A 49 -3.23 32.45 -11.22
N ASP A 50 -2.82 32.66 -12.47
CA ASP A 50 -3.61 33.36 -13.49
C ASP A 50 -4.92 32.60 -13.75
N VAL A 51 -6.02 32.98 -13.09
CA VAL A 51 -7.34 32.34 -13.22
C VAL A 51 -8.17 32.94 -14.37
N GLY A 52 -7.62 32.90 -15.59
CA GLY A 52 -8.35 32.89 -16.87
C GLY A 52 -8.32 31.47 -17.49
N ARG A 53 -9.36 31.05 -18.23
CA ARG A 53 -9.73 29.62 -18.49
C ARG A 53 -10.12 28.80 -17.24
N TYR A 54 -9.68 29.17 -16.03
CA TYR A 54 -9.82 28.39 -14.79
C TYR A 54 -10.99 28.76 -13.87
N SER A 55 -12.11 29.24 -14.43
CA SER A 55 -13.40 29.23 -13.72
C SER A 55 -14.12 27.88 -13.77
N GLN A 56 -13.47 26.87 -14.36
CA GLN A 56 -14.08 25.57 -14.68
C GLN A 56 -13.99 24.60 -13.50
N THR A 57 -14.90 23.64 -13.52
CA THR A 57 -15.10 22.66 -12.46
C THR A 57 -14.39 21.35 -12.82
N ALA A 58 -13.58 20.81 -11.92
CA ALA A 58 -13.15 19.42 -12.02
C ALA A 58 -14.22 18.51 -11.43
N ILE A 59 -14.52 17.39 -12.11
CA ILE A 59 -15.42 16.36 -11.58
C ILE A 59 -14.62 15.25 -10.93
N LEU A 60 -15.00 14.85 -9.73
CA LEU A 60 -14.55 13.61 -9.10
C LEU A 60 -15.72 12.61 -9.05
N THR A 61 -15.59 11.49 -9.75
CA THR A 61 -16.68 10.52 -9.89
C THR A 61 -16.34 9.10 -9.43
N GLY A 62 -17.38 8.31 -9.16
CA GLY A 62 -17.31 6.92 -8.73
C GLY A 62 -18.49 6.10 -9.26
N ALA A 63 -18.51 4.82 -8.86
CA ALA A 63 -19.30 3.79 -9.54
C ALA A 63 -20.81 4.07 -9.55
N GLY A 64 -21.31 4.92 -8.65
CA GLY A 64 -22.72 5.30 -8.57
C GLY A 64 -23.25 5.94 -9.86
N ILE A 65 -22.42 6.63 -10.66
CA ILE A 65 -22.87 7.12 -11.98
C ILE A 65 -23.06 5.98 -12.98
N SER A 66 -22.22 4.95 -12.92
CA SER A 66 -22.22 3.84 -13.87
C SER A 66 -23.20 2.72 -13.51
N VAL A 67 -23.79 2.72 -12.31
CA VAL A 67 -24.87 1.77 -11.95
C VAL A 67 -26.04 1.88 -12.95
N ALA A 68 -26.43 3.10 -13.32
CA ALA A 68 -27.48 3.33 -14.32
C ALA A 68 -27.07 2.90 -15.75
N SER A 69 -25.78 2.62 -16.00
CA SER A 69 -25.29 2.03 -17.25
C SER A 69 -25.37 0.49 -17.26
N GLY A 70 -25.88 -0.13 -16.18
CA GLY A 70 -25.96 -1.58 -16.03
C GLY A 70 -24.72 -2.23 -15.42
N LEU A 71 -23.90 -1.47 -14.68
CA LEU A 71 -22.76 -2.00 -13.93
C LEU A 71 -23.14 -2.32 -12.48
N SER A 72 -22.47 -3.33 -11.92
CA SER A 72 -22.77 -3.84 -10.59
C SER A 72 -22.59 -2.79 -9.50
N ASP A 73 -23.60 -2.66 -8.64
CA ASP A 73 -23.51 -1.89 -7.40
C ASP A 73 -22.81 -2.71 -6.31
N TYR A 74 -21.77 -2.12 -5.72
CA TYR A 74 -21.04 -2.72 -4.61
C TYR A 74 -21.41 -2.14 -3.25
N ARG A 75 -21.85 -0.87 -3.19
CA ARG A 75 -21.92 -0.09 -1.94
C ARG A 75 -23.25 0.61 -1.68
N GLY A 76 -24.14 0.71 -2.66
CA GLY A 76 -25.49 1.20 -2.42
C GLY A 76 -26.32 0.25 -1.58
N GLU A 77 -27.58 0.58 -1.33
CA GLU A 77 -28.47 -0.18 -0.43
C GLU A 77 -28.61 -1.65 -0.84
N ASN A 78 -28.62 -1.91 -2.15
CA ASN A 78 -28.67 -3.26 -2.73
C ASN A 78 -27.27 -3.78 -3.14
N GLY A 79 -26.22 -3.03 -2.83
CA GLY A 79 -24.86 -3.31 -3.26
C GLY A 79 -24.27 -4.56 -2.60
N THR A 80 -23.36 -5.22 -3.31
CA THR A 80 -22.78 -6.51 -2.91
C THR A 80 -22.19 -6.53 -1.48
N TYR A 81 -21.54 -5.45 -1.03
CA TYR A 81 -20.96 -5.39 0.31
C TYR A 81 -22.01 -5.25 1.42
N VAL A 82 -23.19 -4.74 1.10
CA VAL A 82 -24.31 -4.57 2.04
C VAL A 82 -25.12 -5.86 2.13
N THR A 83 -25.43 -6.47 0.98
CA THR A 83 -26.30 -7.65 0.87
C THR A 83 -25.56 -8.96 1.12
N ASN A 84 -24.26 -9.06 0.77
CA ASN A 84 -23.45 -10.24 1.02
C ASN A 84 -22.31 -9.96 2.00
N LYS A 85 -22.57 -10.18 3.30
CA LYS A 85 -21.57 -10.02 4.37
C LYS A 85 -20.40 -11.02 4.30
N ALA A 86 -20.56 -12.13 3.57
CA ALA A 86 -19.53 -13.12 3.35
C ALA A 86 -18.64 -12.81 2.13
N TYR A 87 -19.01 -11.81 1.32
CA TYR A 87 -18.23 -11.39 0.16
C TYR A 87 -16.84 -10.92 0.58
N ARG A 88 -15.81 -11.48 -0.05
CA ARG A 88 -14.42 -11.11 0.18
C ARG A 88 -13.75 -10.71 -1.13
N PRO A 89 -13.33 -9.43 -1.29
CA PRO A 89 -12.55 -9.02 -2.45
C PRO A 89 -11.17 -9.67 -2.39
N ILE A 90 -10.60 -9.91 -3.55
CA ILE A 90 -9.26 -10.46 -3.69
C ILE A 90 -8.27 -9.29 -3.59
N TYR A 91 -7.37 -9.33 -2.60
CA TYR A 91 -6.34 -8.32 -2.43
C TYR A 91 -5.20 -8.52 -3.44
N PHE A 92 -4.48 -7.45 -3.76
CA PHE A 92 -3.35 -7.49 -4.70
C PHE A 92 -2.30 -8.54 -4.35
N HIS A 93 -1.91 -8.63 -3.07
CA HIS A 93 -0.93 -9.59 -2.61
C HIS A 93 -1.43 -11.04 -2.75
N GLU A 94 -2.72 -11.29 -2.50
CA GLU A 94 -3.34 -12.61 -2.70
C GLU A 94 -3.34 -12.97 -4.19
N PHE A 95 -3.74 -12.04 -5.06
CA PHE A 95 -3.71 -12.22 -6.52
C PHE A 95 -2.29 -12.49 -7.04
N ALA A 96 -1.30 -11.73 -6.59
CA ALA A 96 0.08 -11.88 -7.05
C ALA A 96 0.71 -13.19 -6.55
N ALA A 97 0.50 -13.56 -5.29
CA ALA A 97 1.17 -14.70 -4.68
C ALA A 97 0.45 -16.05 -4.92
N ARG A 98 -0.89 -16.07 -5.03
CA ARG A 98 -1.67 -17.32 -4.98
C ARG A 98 -2.37 -17.59 -6.31
N HIS A 99 -2.02 -18.71 -6.93
CA HIS A 99 -2.65 -19.15 -8.18
C HIS A 99 -4.17 -19.33 -8.03
N GLU A 100 -4.63 -19.88 -6.89
CA GLU A 100 -6.06 -20.03 -6.60
C GLU A 100 -6.82 -18.70 -6.52
N ALA A 101 -6.18 -17.64 -6.02
CA ALA A 101 -6.80 -16.31 -6.02
C ALA A 101 -6.93 -15.77 -7.45
N ARG A 102 -5.94 -16.01 -8.33
CA ARG A 102 -6.02 -15.62 -9.74
C ARG A 102 -7.11 -16.38 -10.48
N LYS A 103 -7.22 -17.68 -10.27
CA LYS A 103 -8.30 -18.52 -10.82
C LYS A 103 -9.67 -17.96 -10.46
N ARG A 104 -9.92 -17.71 -9.17
CA ARG A 104 -11.19 -17.14 -8.68
C ARG A 104 -11.49 -15.78 -9.30
N TYR A 105 -10.50 -14.88 -9.31
CA TYR A 105 -10.67 -13.55 -9.92
C TYR A 105 -11.04 -13.65 -11.40
N TRP A 106 -10.28 -14.44 -12.16
CA TRP A 106 -10.47 -14.54 -13.60
C TRP A 106 -11.74 -15.29 -13.98
N ALA A 107 -12.16 -16.31 -13.22
CA ALA A 107 -13.46 -16.97 -13.40
C ALA A 107 -14.61 -15.96 -13.26
N ARG A 108 -14.59 -15.14 -12.21
CA ARG A 108 -15.59 -14.10 -11.97
C ARG A 108 -15.56 -13.02 -13.05
N SER A 109 -14.36 -12.52 -13.39
CA SER A 109 -14.16 -11.50 -14.43
C SER A 109 -14.55 -12.02 -15.82
N PHE A 110 -14.36 -13.30 -16.11
CA PHE A 110 -14.73 -13.94 -17.37
C PHE A 110 -16.24 -13.88 -17.59
N VAL A 111 -17.03 -14.20 -16.56
CA VAL A 111 -18.50 -14.18 -16.61
C VAL A 111 -19.05 -12.76 -16.60
N GLY A 112 -18.41 -11.83 -15.88
CA GLY A 112 -18.82 -10.42 -15.84
C GLY A 112 -18.45 -9.60 -17.08
N TRP A 113 -17.51 -10.08 -17.91
CA TRP A 113 -16.99 -9.32 -19.05
C TRP A 113 -18.05 -8.91 -20.09
N PRO A 114 -19.01 -9.76 -20.50
CA PRO A 114 -20.06 -9.37 -21.44
C PRO A 114 -20.95 -8.24 -20.92
N GLY A 115 -21.24 -8.22 -19.61
CA GLY A 115 -22.03 -7.15 -18.98
C GLY A 115 -21.34 -5.79 -19.11
N LEU A 116 -20.02 -5.75 -18.87
CA LEU A 116 -19.22 -4.53 -19.07
C LEU A 116 -19.23 -4.04 -20.53
N LEU A 117 -19.16 -4.94 -21.52
CA LEU A 117 -19.21 -4.56 -22.94
C LEU A 117 -20.59 -4.07 -23.39
N LYS A 118 -21.66 -4.61 -22.80
CA LYS A 118 -23.04 -4.20 -23.07
C LYS A 118 -23.37 -2.84 -22.44
N ALA A 119 -22.67 -2.43 -21.39
CA ALA A 119 -22.91 -1.18 -20.69
C ALA A 119 -22.74 0.03 -21.64
N LYS A 120 -23.74 0.92 -21.63
CA LYS A 120 -23.77 2.11 -22.49
C LYS A 120 -23.83 3.38 -21.63
N PRO A 121 -23.26 4.51 -22.10
CA PRO A 121 -23.40 5.78 -21.41
C PRO A 121 -24.87 6.16 -21.21
N ASN A 122 -25.19 6.52 -19.97
CA ASN A 122 -26.52 7.00 -19.56
C ASN A 122 -26.65 8.53 -19.65
N SER A 123 -27.81 9.07 -19.30
CA SER A 123 -28.13 10.51 -19.36
C SER A 123 -27.10 11.40 -18.64
N THR A 124 -26.54 10.95 -17.51
CA THR A 124 -25.53 11.70 -16.75
C THR A 124 -24.22 11.87 -17.52
N HIS A 125 -23.78 10.85 -18.25
CA HIS A 125 -22.56 10.94 -19.08
C HIS A 125 -22.74 11.96 -20.20
N TRP A 126 -23.90 11.96 -20.85
CA TRP A 126 -24.24 12.95 -21.89
C TRP A 126 -24.37 14.36 -21.32
N ALA A 127 -24.94 14.51 -20.14
CA ALA A 127 -25.04 15.82 -19.47
C ALA A 127 -23.66 16.38 -19.09
N ILE A 128 -22.72 15.53 -18.64
CA ILE A 128 -21.33 15.92 -18.36
C ILE A 128 -20.63 16.36 -19.65
N LYS A 129 -20.83 15.66 -20.77
CA LYS A 129 -20.36 16.11 -22.09
C LYS A 129 -20.86 17.51 -22.41
N ASP A 130 -22.16 17.76 -22.26
CA ASP A 130 -22.78 19.03 -22.61
C ASP A 130 -22.29 20.18 -21.72
N LEU A 131 -22.12 19.92 -20.41
CA LEU A 131 -21.54 20.88 -19.48
C LEU A 131 -20.06 21.17 -19.80
N GLY A 132 -19.30 20.17 -20.25
CA GLY A 132 -17.93 20.34 -20.76
C GLY A 132 -17.90 21.20 -22.04
N ALA A 133 -18.77 20.91 -23.01
CA ALA A 133 -18.89 21.68 -24.25
C ALA A 133 -19.30 23.13 -24.02
N LYS A 134 -20.09 23.40 -22.97
CA LYS A 134 -20.46 24.75 -22.52
C LYS A 134 -19.37 25.44 -21.71
N GLY A 135 -18.26 24.75 -21.43
CA GLY A 135 -17.12 25.31 -20.72
C GLY A 135 -17.32 25.43 -19.20
N TYR A 136 -18.20 24.64 -18.59
CA TYR A 136 -18.34 24.58 -17.13
C TYR A 136 -17.42 23.54 -16.48
N ILE A 137 -17.03 22.51 -17.22
CA ILE A 137 -16.19 21.41 -16.75
C ILE A 137 -14.87 21.42 -17.53
N SER A 138 -13.75 21.37 -16.82
CA SER A 138 -12.40 21.30 -17.42
C SER A 138 -11.89 19.87 -17.54
N SER A 139 -12.16 19.05 -16.53
CA SER A 139 -11.62 17.70 -16.42
C SER A 139 -12.49 16.79 -15.57
N VAL A 140 -12.29 15.48 -15.73
CA VAL A 140 -12.92 14.44 -14.92
C VAL A 140 -11.83 13.55 -14.34
N VAL A 141 -11.81 13.38 -13.03
CA VAL A 141 -11.07 12.33 -12.33
C VAL A 141 -12.06 11.24 -11.94
N THR A 142 -11.92 10.05 -12.54
CA THR A 142 -12.86 8.94 -12.36
C THR A 142 -12.24 7.79 -11.57
N GLN A 143 -12.97 7.28 -10.59
CA GLN A 143 -12.69 5.99 -9.95
C GLN A 143 -13.30 4.81 -10.73
N ASN A 144 -14.07 5.09 -11.78
CA ASN A 144 -14.79 4.06 -12.51
C ASN A 144 -13.83 3.32 -13.43
N VAL A 145 -13.93 1.99 -13.41
CA VAL A 145 -13.06 1.10 -14.18
C VAL A 145 -13.63 0.77 -15.57
N ASP A 146 -14.78 1.33 -15.91
CA ASP A 146 -15.46 1.26 -17.22
C ASP A 146 -14.94 2.32 -18.21
N SER A 147 -13.85 3.01 -17.86
CA SER A 147 -13.30 4.14 -18.64
C SER A 147 -14.25 5.32 -18.76
N PHE A 148 -15.22 5.41 -17.85
CA PHE A 148 -16.22 6.48 -17.81
C PHE A 148 -16.96 6.68 -19.14
N HIS A 149 -17.10 5.62 -19.95
CA HIS A 149 -17.71 5.68 -21.28
C HIS A 149 -17.23 6.86 -22.14
N SER A 150 -15.91 6.99 -22.34
CA SER A 150 -15.27 8.05 -23.13
C SER A 150 -15.90 8.35 -24.50
N VAL A 151 -16.63 7.40 -25.10
CA VAL A 151 -17.48 7.60 -26.30
C VAL A 151 -18.48 8.75 -26.15
N ALA A 152 -19.00 8.99 -24.93
CA ALA A 152 -19.93 10.09 -24.68
C ALA A 152 -19.22 11.45 -24.74
N HIS A 153 -17.96 11.53 -24.31
CA HIS A 153 -17.19 12.78 -24.16
C HIS A 153 -15.72 12.60 -24.59
N PRO A 154 -15.46 12.41 -25.90
CA PRO A 154 -14.12 12.13 -26.40
C PRO A 154 -13.14 13.30 -26.22
N GLU A 155 -13.65 14.54 -26.19
CA GLU A 155 -12.86 15.76 -26.05
C GLU A 155 -12.64 16.20 -24.59
N LEU A 156 -13.28 15.53 -23.62
CA LEU A 156 -13.19 15.90 -22.21
C LEU A 156 -12.01 15.18 -21.56
N SER A 157 -11.06 15.94 -21.02
CA SER A 157 -9.90 15.39 -20.30
C SER A 157 -10.36 14.51 -19.13
N THR A 158 -10.11 13.21 -19.23
CA THR A 158 -10.57 12.20 -18.25
C THR A 158 -9.38 11.41 -17.73
N LEU A 159 -9.16 11.46 -16.43
CA LEU A 159 -8.11 10.73 -15.72
C LEU A 159 -8.68 9.56 -14.92
N GLU A 160 -8.14 8.37 -15.14
CA GLU A 160 -8.63 7.11 -14.56
C GLU A 160 -7.85 6.77 -13.27
N LEU A 161 -8.30 7.29 -12.14
CA LEU A 161 -7.62 7.22 -10.84
C LEU A 161 -7.37 5.77 -10.37
N HIS A 162 -8.30 4.87 -10.66
CA HIS A 162 -8.21 3.44 -10.29
C HIS A 162 -7.91 2.52 -11.47
N GLY A 163 -7.50 3.09 -12.61
CA GLY A 163 -7.27 2.34 -13.84
C GLY A 163 -8.58 1.88 -14.50
N TYR A 164 -8.49 0.84 -15.33
CA TYR A 164 -9.58 0.43 -16.24
C TYR A 164 -9.57 -1.05 -16.58
N LEU A 165 -10.75 -1.57 -16.95
CA LEU A 165 -10.94 -2.98 -17.31
C LEU A 165 -10.69 -3.29 -18.78
N ARG A 166 -10.51 -2.29 -19.66
CA ARG A 166 -10.27 -2.52 -21.10
C ARG A 166 -8.93 -3.19 -21.42
N SER A 167 -8.02 -3.25 -20.45
CA SER A 167 -6.70 -3.88 -20.60
C SER A 167 -6.37 -4.79 -19.42
N VAL A 168 -5.44 -5.71 -19.68
CA VAL A 168 -4.71 -6.45 -18.65
C VAL A 168 -3.25 -6.01 -18.68
N VAL A 169 -2.61 -5.98 -17.52
CA VAL A 169 -1.21 -5.60 -17.35
C VAL A 169 -0.40 -6.81 -16.88
N CYS A 170 0.75 -7.04 -17.49
CA CYS A 170 1.71 -8.04 -17.01
C CYS A 170 2.45 -7.52 -15.78
N LEU A 171 2.38 -8.26 -14.67
CA LEU A 171 3.10 -7.94 -13.43
C LEU A 171 4.62 -8.05 -13.58
N SER A 172 5.10 -8.79 -14.58
CA SER A 172 6.53 -8.98 -14.85
C SER A 172 7.12 -7.88 -15.73
N CYS A 173 6.51 -7.60 -16.89
CA CYS A 173 7.06 -6.65 -17.87
C CYS A 173 6.30 -5.32 -17.97
N ARG A 174 5.18 -5.16 -17.24
CA ARG A 174 4.31 -3.97 -17.26
C ARG A 174 3.64 -3.64 -18.59
N ASN A 175 3.87 -4.43 -19.63
CA ASN A 175 3.12 -4.31 -20.88
C ASN A 175 1.63 -4.53 -20.62
N GLN A 176 0.84 -3.68 -21.27
CA GLN A 176 -0.61 -3.84 -21.32
C GLN A 176 -1.03 -4.60 -22.58
N PHE A 177 -2.05 -5.41 -22.43
CA PHE A 177 -2.67 -6.17 -23.50
C PHE A 177 -4.17 -5.91 -23.51
N PRO A 178 -4.83 -5.86 -24.68
CA PRO A 178 -6.27 -5.67 -24.74
C PRO A 178 -7.01 -6.77 -23.97
N ARG A 179 -7.93 -6.39 -23.08
CA ARG A 179 -8.72 -7.34 -22.29
C ARG A 179 -9.59 -8.24 -23.17
N ALA A 180 -10.01 -7.75 -24.34
CA ALA A 180 -10.77 -8.52 -25.33
C ALA A 180 -9.96 -9.67 -25.95
N GLU A 181 -8.67 -9.47 -26.23
CA GLU A 181 -7.77 -10.54 -26.72
C GLU A 181 -7.50 -11.56 -25.62
N PHE A 182 -7.33 -11.08 -24.38
CA PHE A 182 -7.21 -11.95 -23.23
C PHE A 182 -8.49 -12.75 -22.97
N GLN A 183 -9.67 -12.17 -23.17
CA GLN A 183 -10.95 -12.89 -23.09
C GLN A 183 -11.00 -14.06 -24.06
N LYS A 184 -10.69 -13.82 -25.34
CA LYS A 184 -10.63 -14.87 -26.38
C LYS A 184 -9.63 -15.98 -26.02
N SER A 185 -8.52 -15.60 -25.38
CA SER A 185 -7.53 -16.56 -24.89
C SER A 185 -8.10 -17.41 -23.75
N LEU A 186 -8.82 -16.82 -22.80
CA LEU A 186 -9.53 -17.56 -21.75
C LEU A 186 -10.59 -18.49 -22.32
N GLU A 187 -11.38 -18.06 -23.30
CA GLU A 187 -12.39 -18.90 -23.98
C GLU A 187 -11.76 -20.12 -24.63
N ARG A 188 -10.69 -19.92 -25.42
CA ARG A 188 -9.96 -20.99 -26.10
C ARG A 188 -9.33 -21.99 -25.12
N LEU A 189 -8.78 -21.50 -24.01
CA LEU A 189 -8.12 -22.35 -23.01
C LEU A 189 -9.12 -23.04 -22.07
N ASN A 190 -10.35 -22.55 -21.96
CA ASN A 190 -11.40 -23.09 -21.09
C ASN A 190 -12.71 -23.30 -21.87
N PRO A 191 -12.80 -24.31 -22.77
CA PRO A 191 -14.02 -24.55 -23.56
C PRO A 191 -15.28 -24.73 -22.70
N ALA A 192 -15.16 -25.35 -21.53
CA ALA A 192 -16.27 -25.53 -20.59
C ALA A 192 -16.75 -24.20 -19.98
N TRP A 193 -15.86 -23.22 -19.80
CA TRP A 193 -16.26 -21.87 -19.35
C TRP A 193 -16.99 -21.14 -20.47
N ALA A 194 -16.52 -21.27 -21.72
CA ALA A 194 -17.15 -20.66 -22.88
C ALA A 194 -18.58 -21.19 -23.08
N GLU A 195 -18.78 -22.51 -23.05
CA GLU A 195 -20.12 -23.13 -23.16
C GLU A 195 -21.04 -22.71 -22.01
N PHE A 196 -20.51 -22.62 -20.78
CA PHE A 196 -21.26 -22.12 -19.64
C PHE A 196 -21.69 -20.65 -19.85
N LEU A 197 -20.78 -19.79 -20.30
CA LEU A 197 -21.07 -18.37 -20.53
C LEU A 197 -22.12 -18.17 -21.62
N GLU A 198 -22.05 -18.93 -22.71
CA GLU A 198 -23.05 -18.92 -23.80
C GLU A 198 -24.45 -19.24 -23.26
N LYS A 199 -24.58 -20.32 -22.48
CA LYS A 199 -25.86 -20.67 -21.80
C LYS A 199 -26.38 -19.57 -20.89
N MET A 200 -25.50 -18.88 -20.15
CA MET A 200 -25.91 -17.79 -19.26
C MET A 200 -26.36 -16.54 -20.02
N VAL A 201 -25.72 -16.25 -21.15
CA VAL A 201 -26.13 -15.17 -22.05
C VAL A 201 -27.47 -15.48 -22.70
N ASP A 202 -27.67 -16.70 -23.22
CA ASP A 202 -28.92 -17.12 -23.86
C ASP A 202 -30.11 -17.14 -22.88
N ALA A 203 -29.86 -17.54 -21.63
CA ALA A 203 -30.88 -17.51 -20.58
C ALA A 203 -31.22 -16.09 -20.09
N GLY A 204 -30.50 -15.06 -20.53
CA GLY A 204 -30.62 -13.70 -20.03
C GLY A 204 -30.32 -13.60 -18.54
N ALA A 205 -29.42 -14.45 -18.03
CA ALA A 205 -29.03 -14.48 -16.62
C ALA A 205 -28.18 -13.26 -16.25
N LEU A 206 -27.41 -12.74 -17.20
CA LEU A 206 -26.54 -11.58 -17.01
C LEU A 206 -27.23 -10.23 -17.23
N ASP A 207 -28.53 -10.22 -17.57
CA ASP A 207 -29.30 -8.99 -17.83
C ASP A 207 -30.04 -8.47 -16.58
N THR A 208 -29.90 -9.16 -15.44
CA THR A 208 -30.52 -8.81 -14.15
C THR A 208 -29.47 -8.86 -13.04
N ASP A 209 -29.52 -7.92 -12.09
CA ASP A 209 -28.65 -7.89 -10.91
C ASP A 209 -29.26 -8.66 -9.71
N ASN A 210 -30.45 -9.25 -9.86
CA ASN A 210 -31.11 -9.99 -8.78
C ASN A 210 -30.50 -11.41 -8.63
N PRO A 211 -29.83 -11.74 -7.50
CA PRO A 211 -29.19 -13.04 -7.31
C PRO A 211 -30.14 -14.25 -7.31
N GLU A 212 -31.42 -14.06 -6.97
CA GLU A 212 -32.42 -15.13 -7.03
C GLU A 212 -32.87 -15.41 -8.46
N GLU A 213 -33.05 -14.35 -9.25
CA GLU A 213 -33.40 -14.47 -10.66
C GLU A 213 -32.25 -15.06 -11.47
N GLN A 214 -31.02 -14.61 -11.21
CA GLN A 214 -29.78 -15.17 -11.75
C GLN A 214 -29.67 -16.68 -11.47
N ARG A 215 -29.93 -17.10 -10.21
CA ARG A 215 -29.93 -18.52 -9.82
C ARG A 215 -31.00 -19.32 -10.55
N ARG A 216 -32.21 -18.78 -10.69
CA ARG A 216 -33.30 -19.43 -11.44
C ARG A 216 -32.95 -19.61 -12.93
N LYS A 217 -32.18 -18.68 -13.49
CA LYS A 217 -31.65 -18.73 -14.86
C LYS A 217 -30.35 -19.53 -15.01
N GLY A 218 -29.91 -20.22 -13.96
CA GLY A 218 -28.81 -21.18 -13.99
C GLY A 218 -27.44 -20.66 -13.53
N LEU A 219 -27.33 -19.37 -13.13
CA LEU A 219 -26.07 -18.81 -12.61
C LEU A 219 -25.89 -19.20 -11.14
N LYS A 220 -24.95 -20.11 -10.87
CA LYS A 220 -24.60 -20.53 -9.51
C LYS A 220 -23.46 -19.68 -8.96
N LEU A 221 -23.79 -18.89 -7.94
CA LEU A 221 -22.83 -18.11 -7.15
C LEU A 221 -22.56 -18.82 -5.82
N ASN A 222 -21.28 -18.92 -5.44
CA ASN A 222 -20.84 -19.37 -4.14
C ASN A 222 -21.27 -18.37 -3.04
N PRO A 223 -21.35 -18.81 -1.76
CA PRO A 223 -21.67 -17.92 -0.64
C PRO A 223 -20.78 -16.67 -0.53
N ASP A 224 -19.52 -16.76 -0.98
CA ASP A 224 -18.56 -15.65 -0.99
C ASP A 224 -18.64 -14.75 -2.24
N GLY A 225 -19.62 -14.99 -3.12
CA GLY A 225 -19.88 -14.22 -4.34
C GLY A 225 -19.03 -14.60 -5.55
N ASP A 226 -18.30 -15.72 -5.50
CA ASP A 226 -17.62 -16.27 -6.68
C ASP A 226 -18.57 -17.06 -7.59
N VAL A 227 -18.21 -17.18 -8.87
CA VAL A 227 -18.95 -18.03 -9.82
C VAL A 227 -18.39 -19.45 -9.79
N GLU A 228 -19.27 -20.45 -9.66
CA GLU A 228 -18.88 -21.86 -9.78
C GLU A 228 -18.82 -22.25 -11.27
N LEU A 229 -17.62 -22.31 -11.84
CA LEU A 229 -17.41 -22.72 -13.24
C LEU A 229 -17.02 -24.22 -13.35
N PRO A 230 -17.44 -24.92 -14.42
CA PRO A 230 -17.12 -26.34 -14.60
C PRO A 230 -15.61 -26.61 -14.78
N LYS A 231 -15.17 -27.79 -14.31
CA LYS A 231 -13.78 -28.31 -14.31
C LYS A 231 -12.96 -27.86 -15.55
N ALA A 232 -11.96 -27.01 -15.32
CA ALA A 232 -10.92 -26.68 -16.28
C ALA A 232 -9.54 -26.99 -15.67
N PRO A 233 -8.67 -27.78 -16.32
CA PRO A 233 -7.30 -27.99 -15.87
C PRO A 233 -6.52 -26.68 -16.03
N ASP A 234 -6.31 -25.96 -14.91
CA ASP A 234 -5.45 -24.77 -14.71
C ASP A 234 -5.46 -23.69 -15.82
N GLY A 235 -6.51 -23.66 -16.65
CA GLY A 235 -6.58 -23.10 -18.01
C GLY A 235 -6.49 -21.58 -18.18
N ALA A 236 -5.80 -20.87 -17.29
CA ALA A 236 -5.27 -19.54 -17.60
C ALA A 236 -3.72 -19.51 -17.64
N TRP A 237 -3.06 -20.58 -17.18
CA TRP A 237 -1.61 -20.62 -16.99
C TRP A 237 -1.07 -22.03 -17.22
N LEU A 238 -0.67 -22.34 -18.46
CA LEU A 238 0.22 -23.49 -18.65
C LEU A 238 1.54 -23.20 -17.89
N PRO A 239 2.10 -24.16 -17.13
CA PRO A 239 3.40 -24.01 -16.46
C PRO A 239 4.55 -23.58 -17.40
N THR A 240 4.37 -23.78 -18.71
CA THR A 240 5.31 -23.44 -19.78
C THR A 240 5.14 -22.02 -20.34
N SER A 241 4.18 -21.23 -19.85
CA SER A 241 3.98 -19.85 -20.31
C SER A 241 5.12 -18.94 -19.83
N SER A 242 5.86 -18.35 -20.77
CA SER A 242 6.85 -17.31 -20.53
C SER A 242 6.23 -15.90 -20.34
N ALA A 243 4.94 -15.74 -20.64
CA ALA A 243 4.20 -14.53 -20.32
C ALA A 243 3.95 -14.49 -18.81
N GLY A 244 4.47 -13.45 -18.14
CA GLY A 244 4.30 -13.23 -16.70
C GLY A 244 2.83 -13.13 -16.26
N ILE A 245 2.60 -13.00 -14.95
CA ILE A 245 1.25 -12.94 -14.39
C ILE A 245 0.49 -11.72 -14.95
N LEU A 246 -0.66 -11.95 -15.57
CA LEU A 246 -1.55 -10.92 -16.10
C LEU A 246 -2.58 -10.58 -15.02
N LYS A 247 -2.70 -9.29 -14.71
CA LYS A 247 -3.69 -8.69 -13.81
C LYS A 247 -4.59 -7.75 -14.63
N PRO A 248 -5.86 -7.54 -14.29
CA PRO A 248 -6.60 -6.39 -14.84
C PRO A 248 -5.82 -5.08 -14.61
N ALA A 249 -5.88 -4.15 -15.55
CA ALA A 249 -5.25 -2.83 -15.45
C ALA A 249 -6.00 -1.87 -14.49
N VAL A 250 -6.56 -2.42 -13.40
CA VAL A 250 -7.23 -1.69 -12.32
C VAL A 250 -6.42 -1.80 -11.04
N ILE A 251 -6.46 -0.78 -10.19
CA ILE A 251 -5.82 -0.81 -8.87
C ILE A 251 -6.61 -1.74 -7.95
N MET A 252 -5.97 -2.80 -7.46
CA MET A 252 -6.57 -3.75 -6.52
C MET A 252 -6.45 -3.26 -5.08
N PHE A 253 -7.27 -3.79 -4.17
CA PHE A 253 -7.12 -3.49 -2.74
C PHE A 253 -5.72 -3.88 -2.24
N GLY A 254 -5.05 -2.93 -1.57
CA GLY A 254 -3.65 -3.08 -1.12
C GLY A 254 -2.60 -2.84 -2.19
N GLU A 255 -2.98 -2.33 -3.37
CA GLU A 255 -2.08 -1.83 -4.41
C GLU A 255 -2.04 -0.30 -4.38
N ASN A 256 -0.87 0.27 -4.64
CA ASN A 256 -0.69 1.71 -4.71
C ASN A 256 -1.10 2.23 -6.10
N ILE A 257 -1.66 3.44 -6.14
CA ILE A 257 -1.86 4.19 -7.38
C ILE A 257 -0.49 4.55 -7.96
N ASP A 258 -0.37 4.49 -9.28
CA ASP A 258 0.84 4.91 -9.99
C ASP A 258 1.18 6.38 -9.61
N PRO A 259 2.42 6.69 -9.20
CA PRO A 259 2.81 8.04 -8.83
C PRO A 259 2.47 9.09 -9.88
N ALA A 260 2.60 8.77 -11.18
CA ALA A 260 2.27 9.70 -12.25
C ALA A 260 0.77 9.99 -12.32
N VAL A 261 -0.08 8.98 -12.09
CA VAL A 261 -1.54 9.15 -12.02
C VAL A 261 -1.93 9.93 -10.77
N LYS A 262 -1.26 9.70 -9.64
CA LYS A 262 -1.44 10.48 -8.40
C LYS A 262 -1.16 11.96 -8.64
N VAL A 263 -0.02 12.29 -9.25
CA VAL A 263 0.38 13.67 -9.56
C VAL A 263 -0.61 14.30 -10.54
N ALA A 264 -0.94 13.64 -11.63
CA ALA A 264 -1.90 14.15 -12.62
C ALA A 264 -3.30 14.40 -12.01
N ALA A 265 -3.73 13.57 -11.04
CA ALA A 265 -5.00 13.76 -10.34
C ALA A 265 -4.96 14.99 -9.44
N GLU A 266 -3.84 15.23 -8.77
CA GLU A 266 -3.63 16.40 -7.92
C GLU A 266 -3.56 17.67 -8.77
N GLU A 267 -2.84 17.64 -9.89
CA GLU A 267 -2.79 18.73 -10.89
C GLU A 267 -4.18 19.05 -11.45
N ALA A 268 -5.00 18.04 -11.78
CA ALA A 268 -6.36 18.25 -12.26
C ALA A 268 -7.26 18.99 -11.25
N ILE A 269 -7.01 18.82 -9.95
CA ILE A 269 -7.68 19.59 -8.88
C ILE A 269 -7.03 20.96 -8.72
N ASP A 270 -5.71 21.04 -8.83
CA ASP A 270 -4.94 22.28 -8.69
C ASP A 270 -5.30 23.30 -9.77
N ASP A 271 -5.52 22.83 -10.99
CA ASP A 271 -5.89 23.64 -12.14
C ASP A 271 -7.39 23.99 -12.21
N ALA A 272 -8.20 23.46 -11.29
CA ALA A 272 -9.64 23.73 -11.26
C ALA A 272 -10.02 24.87 -10.30
N GLY A 273 -11.07 25.61 -10.66
CA GLY A 273 -11.64 26.64 -9.78
C GLY A 273 -12.64 26.09 -8.77
N ARG A 274 -13.20 24.89 -9.02
CA ARG A 274 -14.22 24.22 -8.21
C ARG A 274 -14.11 22.70 -8.32
N LEU A 275 -14.63 21.99 -7.33
CA LEU A 275 -14.71 20.53 -7.34
C LEU A 275 -16.16 20.06 -7.24
N LEU A 276 -16.61 19.23 -8.19
CA LEU A 276 -17.93 18.60 -8.18
C LEU A 276 -17.79 17.08 -8.00
N ILE A 277 -18.29 16.58 -6.88
CA ILE A 277 -18.26 15.17 -6.49
C ILE A 277 -19.57 14.51 -6.93
N LEU A 278 -19.48 13.51 -7.81
CA LEU A 278 -20.65 12.89 -8.44
C LEU A 278 -20.66 11.36 -8.30
N GLY A 279 -21.68 10.81 -7.66
CA GLY A 279 -21.93 9.36 -7.60
C GLY A 279 -20.82 8.54 -6.93
N THR A 280 -20.10 9.15 -5.98
CA THR A 280 -19.05 8.49 -5.19
C THR A 280 -19.26 8.69 -3.70
N SER A 281 -19.15 7.61 -2.94
CA SER A 281 -19.14 7.64 -1.47
C SER A 281 -17.79 8.05 -0.87
N LEU A 282 -16.74 8.15 -1.70
CA LEU A 282 -15.36 8.44 -1.28
C LEU A 282 -14.83 7.44 -0.23
N ALA A 283 -15.35 6.22 -0.24
CA ALA A 283 -14.93 5.17 0.70
C ALA A 283 -13.43 4.85 0.58
N THR A 284 -12.85 4.97 -0.62
CA THR A 284 -11.40 4.88 -0.85
C THR A 284 -10.71 6.20 -0.54
N PHE A 285 -9.63 6.16 0.25
CA PHE A 285 -8.92 7.38 0.64
C PHE A 285 -8.34 8.15 -0.57
N SER A 286 -7.89 7.45 -1.60
CA SER A 286 -7.30 8.07 -2.80
C SER A 286 -8.17 9.17 -3.43
N ALA A 287 -9.49 9.00 -3.42
CA ALA A 287 -10.43 9.98 -3.93
C ALA A 287 -10.74 11.05 -2.88
N TRP A 288 -10.87 10.67 -1.60
CA TRP A 288 -11.02 11.62 -0.50
C TRP A 288 -9.85 12.61 -0.42
N ARG A 289 -8.60 12.19 -0.70
CA ARG A 289 -7.43 13.08 -0.71
C ARG A 289 -7.59 14.26 -1.66
N LEU A 290 -8.18 14.03 -2.83
CA LEU A 290 -8.45 15.08 -3.80
C LEU A 290 -9.48 16.09 -3.27
N VAL A 291 -10.48 15.61 -2.51
CA VAL A 291 -11.48 16.45 -1.84
C VAL A 291 -10.86 17.27 -0.72
N GLU A 292 -10.03 16.63 0.11
CA GLU A 292 -9.31 17.28 1.19
C GLU A 292 -8.33 18.36 0.67
N ARG A 293 -7.64 18.08 -0.44
CA ARG A 293 -6.79 19.06 -1.12
C ARG A 293 -7.60 20.26 -1.61
N ALA A 294 -8.73 20.03 -2.29
CA ALA A 294 -9.61 21.10 -2.75
C ALA A 294 -10.15 21.95 -1.58
N TYR A 295 -10.55 21.29 -0.50
CA TYR A 295 -11.04 21.91 0.71
C TYR A 295 -9.98 22.78 1.40
N LYS A 296 -8.75 22.27 1.59
CA LYS A 296 -7.62 23.02 2.16
C LYS A 296 -7.24 24.26 1.34
N ARG A 297 -7.54 24.27 0.04
CA ARG A 297 -7.35 25.42 -0.87
C ARG A 297 -8.51 26.43 -0.83
N GLY A 298 -9.56 26.15 -0.05
CA GLY A 298 -10.76 26.96 -0.01
C GLY A 298 -11.56 26.93 -1.32
N MET A 299 -11.45 25.85 -2.10
CA MET A 299 -12.22 25.68 -3.33
C MET A 299 -13.69 25.42 -2.99
N PRO A 300 -14.65 25.97 -3.77
CA PRO A 300 -16.04 25.55 -3.67
C PRO A 300 -16.19 24.06 -4.02
N ILE A 301 -16.96 23.33 -3.21
CA ILE A 301 -17.22 21.90 -3.35
C ILE A 301 -18.73 21.65 -3.51
N GLY A 302 -19.11 21.00 -4.61
CA GLY A 302 -20.46 20.51 -4.86
C GLY A 302 -20.51 18.98 -4.73
N ILE A 303 -21.56 18.40 -4.15
CA ILE A 303 -21.71 16.95 -3.97
C ILE A 303 -23.12 16.48 -4.34
N ILE A 304 -23.18 15.60 -5.33
CA ILE A 304 -24.38 14.85 -5.73
C ILE A 304 -24.08 13.37 -5.57
N ASN A 305 -24.49 12.80 -4.44
CA ASN A 305 -24.29 11.39 -4.14
C ASN A 305 -25.51 10.81 -3.40
N LEU A 306 -25.80 9.54 -3.66
CA LEU A 306 -26.78 8.77 -2.90
C LEU A 306 -26.18 8.36 -1.54
N GLY A 307 -26.82 8.77 -0.44
CA GLY A 307 -26.31 8.54 0.91
C GLY A 307 -25.11 9.41 1.28
N GLY A 308 -24.56 9.21 2.48
CA GLY A 308 -23.42 9.99 2.95
C GLY A 308 -22.13 9.71 2.18
N ILE A 309 -21.19 10.66 2.27
CA ILE A 309 -19.80 10.46 1.83
C ILE A 309 -18.87 10.34 3.05
N ARG A 310 -17.68 9.78 2.83
CA ARG A 310 -16.62 9.74 3.84
C ARG A 310 -16.33 11.16 4.36
N ASN A 311 -16.21 11.31 5.69
CA ASN A 311 -15.80 12.54 6.37
C ASN A 311 -16.61 13.80 6.01
N GLU A 312 -17.87 13.65 5.59
CA GLU A 312 -18.75 14.76 5.18
C GLU A 312 -18.87 15.86 6.25
N SER A 313 -18.89 15.48 7.54
CA SER A 313 -18.98 16.43 8.65
C SER A 313 -17.78 17.37 8.77
N VAL A 314 -16.60 16.98 8.28
CA VAL A 314 -15.40 17.83 8.29
C VAL A 314 -15.60 19.00 7.32
N LEU A 315 -16.12 18.71 6.11
CA LEU A 315 -16.36 19.73 5.09
C LEU A 315 -17.36 20.79 5.55
N VAL A 316 -18.35 20.39 6.37
CA VAL A 316 -19.41 21.29 6.82
C VAL A 316 -19.06 22.05 8.11
N LYS A 317 -18.39 21.42 9.09
CA LYS A 317 -18.16 22.02 10.42
C LYS A 317 -17.13 23.15 10.43
N GLU A 318 -16.06 23.06 9.65
CA GLU A 318 -15.06 24.15 9.66
C GLU A 318 -15.40 25.26 8.66
N ALA A 319 -16.22 24.97 7.64
CA ALA A 319 -16.83 26.02 6.81
C ALA A 319 -17.74 26.97 7.62
N ASP A 320 -18.35 26.48 8.72
CA ASP A 320 -19.17 27.27 9.65
C ASP A 320 -18.35 28.31 10.44
N GLN A 321 -17.08 27.99 10.71
CA GLN A 321 -16.17 28.87 11.47
C GLN A 321 -15.74 30.10 10.65
N ASP A 322 -15.74 29.98 9.32
CA ASP A 322 -15.43 31.06 8.37
C ASP A 322 -16.65 31.91 7.98
N GLY A 323 -17.87 31.56 8.43
CA GLY A 323 -19.10 32.33 8.20
C GLY A 323 -19.67 32.31 6.77
N ASP A 324 -19.16 31.42 5.90
CA ASP A 324 -19.40 31.45 4.45
C ASP A 324 -19.76 30.05 3.86
N ILE A 325 -20.43 29.20 4.64
CA ILE A 325 -20.75 27.81 4.24
C ILE A 325 -21.54 27.74 2.92
N ALA A 326 -22.56 28.59 2.79
CA ALA A 326 -23.54 28.47 1.71
C ALA A 326 -22.98 28.87 0.34
N SER A 327 -21.87 29.63 0.28
CA SER A 327 -21.22 30.00 -0.98
C SER A 327 -20.16 28.98 -1.43
N ARG A 328 -19.60 28.19 -0.49
CA ARG A 328 -18.51 27.25 -0.75
C ARG A 328 -18.95 25.79 -0.79
N TYR A 329 -20.14 25.45 -0.31
CA TYR A 329 -20.56 24.05 -0.22
C TYR A 329 -22.01 23.85 -0.67
N VAL A 330 -22.22 22.95 -1.64
CA VAL A 330 -23.55 22.55 -2.12
C VAL A 330 -23.69 21.03 -2.09
N ARG A 331 -24.70 20.50 -1.40
CA ARG A 331 -24.94 19.07 -1.16
C ARG A 331 -26.42 18.74 -1.35
N TYR A 332 -26.72 17.90 -2.35
CA TYR A 332 -28.08 17.43 -2.63
C TYR A 332 -28.28 15.95 -2.29
N TRP A 333 -29.35 15.64 -1.56
CA TRP A 333 -29.84 14.26 -1.37
C TRP A 333 -31.36 14.24 -1.31
N ASN A 334 -32.00 13.35 -2.08
CA ASN A 334 -33.44 13.11 -1.99
C ASN A 334 -33.70 12.02 -0.94
N GLY A 335 -34.11 12.42 0.27
CA GLY A 335 -34.31 11.52 1.41
C GLY A 335 -35.56 10.63 1.39
N SER A 336 -36.18 10.41 0.23
CA SER A 336 -37.42 9.62 0.14
C SER A 336 -37.17 8.11 0.08
N ASN A 337 -36.79 7.51 1.22
CA ASN A 337 -37.28 6.16 1.60
C ASN A 337 -37.07 5.73 3.07
N GLN A 338 -36.87 6.65 4.02
CA GLN A 338 -36.81 6.27 5.43
C GLN A 338 -37.81 7.06 6.28
N ARG A 339 -38.75 6.30 6.85
CA ARG A 339 -39.72 6.64 7.93
C ARG A 339 -41.13 7.04 7.51
N GLN A 340 -41.89 6.10 6.91
CA GLN A 340 -43.34 6.01 7.17
C GLN A 340 -43.95 4.64 6.82
N THR A 341 -43.43 3.54 7.35
CA THR A 341 -44.09 2.22 7.20
C THR A 341 -44.11 1.34 8.46
N ASP A 342 -43.68 1.83 9.62
CA ASP A 342 -43.79 1.09 10.89
C ASP A 342 -44.51 1.94 11.94
N MET A 343 -45.81 2.22 11.74
CA MET A 343 -46.74 2.46 12.86
C MET A 343 -48.25 2.46 12.55
N ASP A 344 -48.71 2.24 11.30
CA ASP A 344 -50.16 2.25 10.99
C ASP A 344 -50.67 0.99 10.27
N SER A 345 -50.30 -0.21 10.74
CA SER A 345 -50.88 -1.49 10.28
C SER A 345 -51.72 -2.21 11.35
N ARG A 346 -52.42 -1.43 12.19
CA ARG A 346 -53.54 -1.92 13.01
C ARG A 346 -54.70 -0.93 13.01
N ASN A 347 -55.41 -0.80 11.88
CA ASN A 347 -56.87 -0.84 11.90
C ASN A 347 -57.52 -0.69 10.52
N SER A 348 -58.63 -1.40 10.39
CA SER A 348 -59.76 -1.19 9.48
C SER A 348 -59.69 -1.73 8.04
N SER A 349 -60.52 -2.74 7.87
CA SER A 349 -61.16 -3.25 6.66
C SER A 349 -62.03 -2.21 5.93
N ALA A 350 -62.07 -2.27 4.60
CA ALA A 350 -63.28 -2.34 3.73
C ALA A 350 -63.21 -1.49 2.43
N PHE A 351 -63.49 -2.18 1.31
CA PHE A 351 -64.11 -1.74 0.04
C PHE A 351 -63.36 -0.88 -1.02
N ARG A 352 -63.72 -1.21 -2.28
CA ARG A 352 -63.10 -0.97 -3.62
C ARG A 352 -63.46 0.42 -4.25
N PRO A 353 -63.26 0.67 -5.57
CA PRO A 353 -62.00 0.84 -6.35
C PRO A 353 -61.98 2.19 -7.12
N ALA A 354 -60.81 2.79 -7.40
CA ALA A 354 -60.69 3.83 -8.42
C ALA A 354 -59.26 4.02 -8.94
N THR A 355 -59.12 3.83 -10.26
CA THR A 355 -58.16 4.46 -11.19
C THR A 355 -56.68 4.46 -10.81
N ASP A 356 -55.99 3.48 -11.41
CA ASP A 356 -54.55 3.23 -11.40
C ASP A 356 -53.77 4.36 -12.11
N LEU A 357 -53.20 5.27 -11.32
CA LEU A 357 -52.18 6.25 -11.71
C LEU A 357 -51.28 6.50 -10.50
N ARG A 358 -50.42 5.55 -10.14
CA ARG A 358 -49.13 5.75 -9.41
C ARG A 358 -48.57 4.40 -8.91
N SER A 359 -47.60 3.88 -9.64
CA SER A 359 -46.56 3.01 -9.05
C SER A 359 -45.26 3.04 -9.87
N GLN A 360 -44.76 4.23 -10.20
CA GLN A 360 -43.36 4.35 -10.63
C GLN A 360 -42.47 4.25 -9.39
N ARG A 361 -41.88 3.07 -9.20
CA ARG A 361 -40.79 2.82 -8.25
C ARG A 361 -39.64 3.79 -8.57
N LEU A 362 -39.24 4.61 -7.59
CA LEU A 362 -38.13 5.56 -7.70
C LEU A 362 -36.80 4.78 -7.76
N THR A 363 -36.24 4.61 -8.97
CA THR A 363 -34.92 4.02 -9.22
C THR A 363 -33.83 5.10 -9.26
N ALA A 364 -32.54 4.72 -9.22
CA ALA A 364 -31.33 5.57 -9.24
C ALA A 364 -31.31 6.73 -10.26
N SER A 365 -32.18 6.72 -11.28
CA SER A 365 -32.48 7.82 -12.20
C SER A 365 -32.72 9.16 -11.50
N SER A 366 -33.54 9.20 -10.44
CA SER A 366 -34.14 10.48 -10.00
C SER A 366 -33.16 11.50 -9.39
N TYR A 367 -32.05 11.06 -8.79
CA TYR A 367 -31.10 11.98 -8.16
C TYR A 367 -30.01 12.48 -9.13
N LEU A 368 -29.65 11.68 -10.13
CA LEU A 368 -28.71 12.08 -11.19
C LEU A 368 -29.38 12.94 -12.27
N ASP A 369 -30.71 12.94 -12.35
CA ASP A 369 -31.50 13.80 -13.24
C ASP A 369 -31.28 15.31 -12.96
N VAL A 370 -30.76 15.68 -11.79
CA VAL A 370 -30.30 17.05 -11.50
C VAL A 370 -29.24 17.49 -12.50
N ILE A 371 -28.23 16.65 -12.77
CA ILE A 371 -27.14 16.96 -13.71
C ILE A 371 -27.67 17.07 -15.15
N SER A 372 -28.57 16.19 -15.53
CA SER A 372 -29.27 16.25 -16.83
C SER A 372 -30.04 17.57 -17.00
N THR A 373 -30.67 18.06 -15.94
CA THR A 373 -31.42 19.32 -15.96
C THR A 373 -30.50 20.53 -15.99
N LEU A 374 -29.37 20.49 -15.26
CA LEU A 374 -28.32 21.52 -15.33
C LEU A 374 -27.76 21.67 -16.75
N ALA A 375 -27.65 20.57 -17.51
CA ALA A 375 -27.21 20.62 -18.90
C ALA A 375 -28.28 21.16 -19.88
N SER A 376 -29.56 21.25 -19.48
CA SER A 376 -30.65 21.65 -20.38
C SER A 376 -30.58 23.12 -20.82
N PRO A 377 -31.10 23.52 -21.99
CA PRO A 377 -31.10 24.92 -22.42
C PRO A 377 -31.97 25.85 -21.56
N LYS A 378 -33.06 25.35 -20.95
CA LYS A 378 -34.06 26.17 -20.24
C LYS A 378 -33.57 26.74 -18.92
N SER A 379 -32.65 26.05 -18.25
CA SER A 379 -32.08 26.44 -16.95
C SER A 379 -31.20 27.71 -17.02
N PHE A 380 -30.71 28.08 -18.21
CA PHE A 380 -29.79 29.20 -18.40
C PHE A 380 -30.48 30.51 -18.82
N LEU A 381 -31.77 30.49 -19.17
CA LEU A 381 -32.51 31.69 -19.58
C LEU A 381 -33.05 32.51 -18.41
N PHE A 382 -33.03 31.99 -17.18
CA PHE A 382 -33.71 32.59 -16.02
C PHE A 382 -32.89 33.56 -15.16
N ASN A 383 -31.56 33.70 -15.37
CA ASN A 383 -30.71 34.37 -14.37
C ASN A 383 -30.17 35.77 -14.75
N ASN A 384 -30.88 36.53 -15.59
CA ASN A 384 -30.41 37.84 -16.04
C ASN A 384 -31.08 39.06 -15.35
N SER A 385 -31.59 38.91 -14.13
CA SER A 385 -32.23 40.03 -13.42
C SER A 385 -32.09 39.98 -11.90
N HIS A 386 -31.46 41.03 -11.37
CA HIS A 386 -31.43 41.56 -9.99
C HIS A 386 -30.27 41.19 -9.07
N GLY A 387 -29.36 42.16 -8.91
CA GLY A 387 -28.51 42.31 -7.73
C GLY A 387 -29.11 43.28 -6.70
N THR A 388 -28.72 43.12 -5.44
CA THR A 388 -28.46 44.16 -4.41
C THR A 388 -28.09 43.47 -3.08
N THR A 389 -26.94 43.83 -2.50
CA THR A 389 -26.43 43.37 -1.19
C THR A 389 -26.70 44.40 -0.07
N PRO A 390 -27.02 44.01 1.18
CA PRO A 390 -26.93 44.89 2.35
C PRO A 390 -25.67 44.63 3.23
N PRO A 391 -25.25 45.58 4.09
CA PRO A 391 -23.94 45.58 4.75
C PRO A 391 -23.91 44.87 6.15
N PRO A 392 -22.73 44.49 6.67
CA PRO A 392 -22.59 43.75 7.94
C PRO A 392 -22.45 44.65 9.19
N ARG A 393 -22.81 44.11 10.37
CA ARG A 393 -22.65 44.72 11.72
C ARG A 393 -21.39 44.19 12.45
N PRO A 394 -20.84 44.93 13.43
CA PRO A 394 -19.58 44.60 14.11
C PRO A 394 -19.74 43.60 15.29
N PRO A 395 -18.65 42.92 15.73
CA PRO A 395 -18.69 41.89 16.76
C PRO A 395 -18.52 42.43 18.19
N GLN A 396 -19.05 41.70 19.18
CA GLN A 396 -18.74 41.88 20.61
C GLN A 396 -17.99 40.67 21.18
N PRO A 397 -17.16 40.84 22.22
CA PRO A 397 -16.36 39.77 22.83
C PRO A 397 -17.08 39.12 24.03
N HIS A 398 -16.80 37.85 24.32
CA HIS A 398 -16.22 37.41 25.60
C HIS A 398 -16.27 35.88 25.85
N ARG A 399 -15.11 35.39 26.32
CA ARG A 399 -14.82 34.40 27.39
C ARG A 399 -15.16 32.92 27.22
N TRP A 400 -14.08 32.14 27.41
CA TRP A 400 -14.04 30.70 27.65
C TRP A 400 -14.46 30.37 29.09
N PRO A 401 -14.88 29.11 29.33
CA PRO A 401 -14.17 28.31 30.31
C PRO A 401 -13.71 26.93 29.81
N THR A 402 -12.69 26.49 30.52
CA THR A 402 -11.79 25.34 30.43
C THR A 402 -12.42 23.94 30.57
N THR A 403 -11.72 22.98 29.93
CA THR A 403 -11.44 21.57 30.32
C THR A 403 -12.59 20.59 30.52
N MET A 404 -12.58 19.52 29.71
CA MET A 404 -12.55 18.14 30.22
C MET A 404 -11.75 17.25 29.26
N ASP A 405 -10.57 16.83 29.69
CA ASP A 405 -9.81 15.72 29.11
C ASP A 405 -10.64 14.43 29.19
N LYS A 406 -10.84 13.75 28.07
CA LYS A 406 -11.24 12.34 28.07
C LYS A 406 -9.99 11.49 28.18
N ALA A 407 -9.90 10.76 29.29
CA ALA A 407 -8.86 9.82 29.62
C ALA A 407 -8.60 8.83 28.48
N HIS A 408 -7.38 8.86 27.94
CA HIS A 408 -6.84 7.78 27.10
C HIS A 408 -6.60 6.54 27.99
N GLN A 409 -6.99 5.36 27.51
CA GLN A 409 -6.53 4.10 28.12
C GLN A 409 -4.99 4.08 28.14
N PRO A 410 -4.34 3.65 29.23
CA PRO A 410 -2.89 3.58 29.29
C PRO A 410 -2.38 2.51 28.30
N SER A 411 -1.53 2.92 27.36
CA SER A 411 -0.79 2.02 26.47
C SER A 411 -0.10 0.91 27.28
N SER A 412 -0.26 -0.36 26.85
CA SER A 412 0.36 -1.57 27.42
C SER A 412 1.89 -1.48 27.48
N PHE A 413 2.50 -0.61 26.65
CA PHE A 413 3.93 -0.38 26.59
C PHE A 413 4.26 1.06 26.99
N GLN A 414 5.30 1.20 27.81
CA GLN A 414 5.90 2.48 28.19
C GLN A 414 7.07 2.77 27.26
N GLN A 415 7.02 3.90 26.56
CA GLN A 415 8.14 4.41 25.76
C GLN A 415 9.21 5.01 26.70
N LEU A 416 10.48 4.69 26.44
CA LEU A 416 11.65 5.14 27.18
C LEU A 416 12.52 6.04 26.27
N GLU A 417 13.81 5.72 26.11
CA GLU A 417 14.75 6.49 25.29
C GLU A 417 14.59 6.21 23.78
N LYS A 418 14.88 7.23 22.95
CA LYS A 418 14.95 7.10 21.50
C LYS A 418 16.25 6.38 21.11
N LEU A 419 16.13 5.30 20.32
CA LEU A 419 17.26 4.48 19.85
C LEU A 419 17.76 4.91 18.47
N GLY A 420 16.87 5.42 17.62
CA GLY A 420 17.19 5.87 16.26
C GLY A 420 16.01 6.49 15.54
N GLU A 421 16.29 7.20 14.45
CA GLU A 421 15.31 7.81 13.55
C GLU A 421 15.77 7.60 12.11
N GLY A 422 14.89 7.04 11.29
CA GLY A 422 15.04 6.94 9.85
C GLY A 422 14.00 7.80 9.13
N THR A 423 14.05 7.82 7.81
CA THR A 423 13.17 8.65 6.95
C THR A 423 11.67 8.43 7.19
N TYR A 424 11.27 7.22 7.58
CA TYR A 424 9.86 6.82 7.70
C TYR A 424 9.46 6.27 9.08
N ALA A 425 10.41 6.12 10.00
CA ALA A 425 10.15 5.47 11.28
C ALA A 425 11.12 5.94 12.38
N THR A 426 10.60 6.04 13.59
CA THR A 426 11.38 6.35 14.79
C THR A 426 11.37 5.14 15.71
N VAL A 427 12.55 4.69 16.13
CA VAL A 427 12.71 3.53 17.01
C VAL A 427 12.98 3.99 18.42
N PHE A 428 12.16 3.55 19.36
CA PHE A 428 12.32 3.79 20.79
C PHE A 428 12.59 2.49 21.53
N LYS A 429 13.33 2.58 22.61
CA LYS A 429 13.30 1.56 23.65
C LYS A 429 11.99 1.70 24.39
N GLY A 430 11.36 0.59 24.71
CA GLY A 430 10.16 0.54 25.51
C GLY A 430 10.26 -0.49 26.61
N ARG A 431 9.23 -0.51 27.46
CA ARG A 431 9.02 -1.52 28.49
C ARG A 431 7.59 -1.99 28.44
N ASN A 432 7.38 -3.30 28.37
CA ASN A 432 6.06 -3.89 28.57
C ASN A 432 5.64 -3.65 30.02
N ARG A 433 4.49 -2.97 30.25
CA ARG A 433 4.03 -2.63 31.60
C ARG A 433 3.54 -3.86 32.38
N GLN A 434 3.15 -4.93 31.70
CA GLN A 434 2.67 -6.16 32.32
C GLN A 434 3.84 -7.07 32.73
N THR A 435 4.83 -7.25 31.86
CA THR A 435 5.95 -8.18 32.11
C THR A 435 7.21 -7.50 32.64
N GLY A 436 7.34 -6.19 32.50
CA GLY A 436 8.55 -5.44 32.84
C GLY A 436 9.70 -5.62 31.82
N GLU A 437 9.50 -6.43 30.79
CA GLU A 437 10.51 -6.72 29.75
C GLU A 437 10.75 -5.52 28.85
N LEU A 438 12.01 -5.38 28.40
CA LEU A 438 12.39 -4.36 27.45
C LEU A 438 11.99 -4.77 26.03
N VAL A 439 11.49 -3.80 25.27
CA VAL A 439 11.08 -3.98 23.87
C VAL A 439 11.65 -2.86 23.00
N ALA A 440 11.72 -3.09 21.69
CA ALA A 440 11.97 -2.03 20.72
C ALA A 440 10.64 -1.64 20.06
N LEU A 441 10.28 -0.36 20.11
CA LEU A 441 9.07 0.21 19.56
C LEU A 441 9.43 0.98 18.29
N LYS A 442 9.21 0.38 17.12
CA LYS A 442 9.38 1.06 15.82
C LYS A 442 8.06 1.76 15.49
N GLU A 443 8.02 3.06 15.76
CA GLU A 443 6.89 3.92 15.47
C GLU A 443 7.00 4.44 14.03
N ILE A 444 6.14 3.94 13.17
CA ILE A 444 5.96 4.37 11.80
C ILE A 444 4.87 5.44 11.84
N HIS A 445 5.25 6.67 11.52
CA HIS A 445 4.28 7.73 11.35
C HIS A 445 3.44 7.37 10.14
N LEU A 446 2.16 7.18 10.38
CA LEU A 446 1.24 6.96 9.29
C LEU A 446 0.90 8.35 8.78
N ASP A 447 1.15 8.56 7.49
CA ASP A 447 0.41 9.60 6.82
C ASP A 447 -1.08 9.21 6.98
N SER A 448 -1.86 10.10 7.60
CA SER A 448 -3.31 9.92 7.73
C SER A 448 -3.97 9.68 6.36
N GLU A 449 -3.24 10.00 5.28
CA GLU A 449 -3.66 9.87 3.89
C GLU A 449 -3.30 8.55 3.18
N GLU A 450 -2.28 7.79 3.61
CA GLU A 450 -1.88 6.52 2.95
C GLU A 450 -2.26 5.26 3.75
N GLY A 451 -2.65 5.42 5.02
CA GLY A 451 -2.84 4.29 5.92
C GLY A 451 -1.51 3.59 6.21
N THR A 452 -1.54 2.32 6.63
CA THR A 452 -0.30 1.58 6.90
C THR A 452 0.50 1.36 5.60
N PRO A 453 1.75 1.86 5.47
CA PRO A 453 2.55 1.69 4.26
C PRO A 453 2.64 0.23 3.84
N SER A 454 2.57 -0.06 2.54
CA SER A 454 2.65 -1.44 2.03
C SER A 454 3.96 -2.14 2.42
N THR A 455 5.03 -1.37 2.62
CA THR A 455 6.31 -1.81 3.19
C THR A 455 6.14 -2.30 4.63
N ALA A 456 5.42 -1.55 5.48
CA ALA A 456 5.14 -1.91 6.86
C ALA A 456 4.18 -3.11 6.97
N ILE A 457 3.13 -3.18 6.14
CA ILE A 457 2.24 -4.37 6.09
C ILE A 457 3.01 -5.60 5.65
N ARG A 458 3.90 -5.47 4.66
CA ARG A 458 4.75 -6.56 4.19
C ARG A 458 5.75 -6.98 5.26
N GLU A 459 6.41 -6.03 5.91
CA GLU A 459 7.32 -6.27 7.04
C GLU A 459 6.56 -7.03 8.15
N ILE A 460 5.37 -6.59 8.56
CA ILE A 460 4.52 -7.30 9.53
C ILE A 460 4.19 -8.73 9.06
N SER A 461 3.78 -8.89 7.80
CA SER A 461 3.33 -10.19 7.28
C SER A 461 4.48 -11.19 7.19
N LEU A 462 5.66 -10.76 6.72
CA LEU A 462 6.87 -11.57 6.69
C LEU A 462 7.35 -11.90 8.11
N MET A 463 7.45 -10.90 8.98
CA MET A 463 7.98 -11.06 10.34
C MET A 463 7.09 -11.93 11.25
N LYS A 464 5.77 -12.01 10.98
CA LYS A 464 4.87 -12.93 11.69
C LYS A 464 5.15 -14.40 11.36
N GLU A 465 5.62 -14.67 10.15
CA GLU A 465 5.92 -16.03 9.65
C GLU A 465 7.38 -16.42 9.93
N LEU A 466 8.31 -15.45 9.96
CA LEU A 466 9.73 -15.68 10.21
C LEU A 466 10.05 -15.76 11.71
N LYS A 467 9.86 -16.94 12.30
CA LYS A 467 10.23 -17.24 13.70
C LYS A 467 11.50 -18.07 13.75
N HIS A 468 12.62 -17.44 14.10
CA HIS A 468 13.92 -18.09 14.17
C HIS A 468 14.81 -17.44 15.24
N GLU A 469 15.74 -18.20 15.83
CA GLU A 469 16.61 -17.69 16.91
C GLU A 469 17.52 -16.53 16.46
N SER A 470 17.95 -16.56 15.19
CA SER A 470 18.78 -15.53 14.56
C SER A 470 17.95 -14.46 13.83
N ILE A 471 16.64 -14.35 14.06
CA ILE A 471 15.79 -13.29 13.48
C ILE A 471 15.09 -12.56 14.63
N VAL A 472 15.08 -11.23 14.57
CA VAL A 472 14.42 -10.42 15.61
C VAL A 472 12.92 -10.74 15.63
N SER A 473 12.38 -11.03 16.81
CA SER A 473 10.96 -11.39 16.92
C SER A 473 10.06 -10.15 16.94
N LEU A 474 9.00 -10.17 16.14
CA LEU A 474 7.89 -9.22 16.25
C LEU A 474 6.87 -9.75 17.27
N TYR A 475 6.77 -9.09 18.42
CA TYR A 475 5.86 -9.47 19.51
C TYR A 475 4.44 -8.98 19.26
N ASP A 476 4.27 -7.73 18.84
CA ASP A 476 2.95 -7.13 18.67
C ASP A 476 2.93 -6.02 17.61
N VAL A 477 1.73 -5.69 17.14
CA VAL A 477 1.48 -4.61 16.18
C VAL A 477 0.33 -3.76 16.71
N ILE A 478 0.65 -2.53 17.12
CA ILE A 478 -0.32 -1.57 17.62
C ILE A 478 -0.62 -0.59 16.49
N HIS A 479 -1.89 -0.55 16.08
CA HIS A 479 -2.35 0.36 15.05
C HIS A 479 -3.30 1.38 15.65
N THR A 480 -2.98 2.66 15.51
CA THR A 480 -3.89 3.77 15.79
C THR A 480 -4.13 4.56 14.50
N GLU A 481 -5.01 5.57 14.56
CA GLU A 481 -5.38 6.38 13.39
C GLU A 481 -4.18 7.06 12.72
N ASN A 482 -3.19 7.51 13.51
CA ASN A 482 -2.08 8.33 13.01
C ASN A 482 -0.71 7.64 13.11
N LYS A 483 -0.64 6.43 13.69
CA LYS A 483 0.61 5.70 13.83
C LYS A 483 0.46 4.19 13.82
N LEU A 484 1.48 3.52 13.28
CA LEU A 484 1.67 2.09 13.39
C LEU A 484 2.91 1.87 14.23
N MET A 485 2.76 1.18 15.36
CA MET A 485 3.86 0.84 16.25
C MET A 485 4.09 -0.66 16.20
N LEU A 486 5.27 -1.04 15.73
CA LEU A 486 5.74 -2.42 15.73
C LEU A 486 6.54 -2.67 17.02
N VAL A 487 6.14 -3.69 17.78
CA VAL A 487 6.79 -4.07 19.04
C VAL A 487 7.70 -5.26 18.78
N PHE A 488 9.00 -5.02 18.79
CA PHE A 488 10.03 -6.03 18.57
C PHE A 488 10.74 -6.41 19.87
N GLU A 489 11.40 -7.57 19.84
CA GLU A 489 12.45 -7.92 20.79
C GLU A 489 13.51 -6.82 20.88
N TYR A 490 13.86 -6.41 22.11
CA TYR A 490 14.92 -5.44 22.33
C TYR A 490 16.29 -6.10 22.20
N MET A 491 17.17 -5.46 21.43
CA MET A 491 18.58 -5.84 21.28
C MET A 491 19.46 -4.68 21.74
N ASP A 492 20.57 -4.98 22.43
CA ASP A 492 21.38 -3.97 23.13
C ASP A 492 22.20 -3.07 22.18
N LYS A 493 22.71 -3.62 21.09
CA LYS A 493 23.58 -2.91 20.12
C LYS A 493 23.33 -3.43 18.71
N ASP A 494 23.56 -2.60 17.69
CA ASP A 494 23.83 -3.09 16.34
C ASP A 494 25.31 -3.51 16.20
N LEU A 495 25.63 -4.32 15.19
CA LEU A 495 26.98 -4.86 14.98
C LEU A 495 28.00 -3.74 14.74
N LYS A 496 27.61 -2.64 14.09
CA LYS A 496 28.51 -1.51 13.91
C LYS A 496 28.93 -0.90 15.25
N LYS A 497 27.97 -0.59 16.12
CA LYS A 497 28.25 -0.10 17.48
C LYS A 497 28.98 -1.14 18.32
N TYR A 498 28.74 -2.43 18.11
CA TYR A 498 29.47 -3.49 18.80
C TYR A 498 30.96 -3.45 18.42
N MET A 499 31.27 -3.41 17.13
CA MET A 499 32.64 -3.28 16.62
C MET A 499 33.33 -2.03 17.17
N ASP A 500 32.66 -0.88 17.11
CA ASP A 500 33.23 0.40 17.57
C ASP A 500 33.49 0.43 19.08
N THR A 501 32.76 -0.37 19.88
CA THR A 501 32.88 -0.36 21.36
C THR A 501 33.68 -1.51 21.95
N ARG A 502 33.74 -2.66 21.27
CA ARG A 502 34.38 -3.89 21.76
C ARG A 502 35.63 -4.28 20.98
N GLY A 503 35.76 -3.81 19.73
CA GLY A 503 36.88 -4.15 18.88
C GLY A 503 38.10 -3.26 19.10
N ASP A 504 39.30 -3.79 18.88
CA ASP A 504 40.50 -2.95 18.75
C ASP A 504 40.45 -2.24 17.40
N ARG A 505 40.20 -0.93 17.41
CA ARG A 505 40.00 -0.12 16.20
C ARG A 505 38.91 -0.70 15.27
N GLY A 506 37.88 -1.31 15.86
CA GLY A 506 36.76 -1.95 15.16
C GLY A 506 36.95 -3.43 14.84
N GLN A 507 38.14 -4.00 15.05
CA GLN A 507 38.44 -5.41 14.75
C GLN A 507 37.98 -6.32 15.89
N LEU A 508 37.29 -7.41 15.54
CA LEU A 508 36.84 -8.40 16.52
C LEU A 508 37.78 -9.61 16.57
N ASP A 509 37.78 -10.33 17.68
CA ASP A 509 38.53 -11.58 17.82
C ASP A 509 37.90 -12.71 16.99
N GLN A 510 38.72 -13.67 16.57
CA GLN A 510 38.31 -14.77 15.69
C GLN A 510 37.13 -15.58 16.23
N ALA A 511 37.05 -15.79 17.55
CA ALA A 511 35.97 -16.56 18.16
C ALA A 511 34.63 -15.84 18.05
N THR A 512 34.63 -14.53 18.32
CA THR A 512 33.45 -13.68 18.15
C THR A 512 33.03 -13.60 16.67
N ILE A 513 33.98 -13.42 15.74
CA ILE A 513 33.70 -13.40 14.30
C ILE A 513 33.04 -14.70 13.86
N LYS A 514 33.62 -15.85 14.23
CA LYS A 514 33.09 -17.17 13.89
C LYS A 514 31.67 -17.39 14.45
N SER A 515 31.44 -17.01 15.70
CA SER A 515 30.11 -17.08 16.33
C SER A 515 29.08 -16.22 15.61
N PHE A 516 29.41 -14.98 15.28
CA PHE A 516 28.50 -14.07 14.57
C PHE A 516 28.23 -14.51 13.14
N MET A 517 29.25 -14.97 12.41
CA MET A 517 29.08 -15.49 11.06
C MET A 517 28.22 -16.75 11.03
N HIS A 518 28.37 -17.65 12.01
CA HIS A 518 27.52 -18.84 12.12
C HIS A 518 26.05 -18.46 12.35
N GLN A 519 25.77 -17.53 13.27
CA GLN A 519 24.41 -17.05 13.55
C GLN A 519 23.81 -16.30 12.34
N LEU A 520 24.62 -15.48 11.66
CA LEU A 520 24.21 -14.80 10.43
C LEU A 520 23.86 -15.80 9.34
N MET A 521 24.69 -16.82 9.10
CA MET A 521 24.42 -17.86 8.10
C MET A 521 23.16 -18.66 8.43
N ASN A 522 22.92 -19.01 9.71
CA ASN A 522 21.68 -19.67 10.13
C ASN A 522 20.44 -18.83 9.83
N GLY A 523 20.47 -17.53 10.17
CA GLY A 523 19.37 -16.63 9.87
C GLY A 523 19.12 -16.47 8.36
N ILE A 524 20.18 -16.35 7.56
CA ILE A 524 20.08 -16.26 6.09
C ILE A 524 19.53 -17.56 5.51
N ALA A 525 20.04 -18.72 5.93
CA ALA A 525 19.55 -20.03 5.48
C ALA A 525 18.05 -20.18 5.74
N PHE A 526 17.61 -19.86 6.96
CA PHE A 526 16.19 -19.88 7.30
C PHE A 526 15.35 -18.92 6.44
N CYS A 527 15.84 -17.71 6.17
CA CYS A 527 15.14 -16.79 5.27
C CYS A 527 15.01 -17.38 3.87
N HIS A 528 16.09 -17.94 3.34
CA HIS A 528 16.14 -18.52 1.99
C HIS A 528 15.19 -19.72 1.85
N ASP A 529 15.10 -20.59 2.86
CA ASP A 529 14.15 -21.71 2.88
C ASP A 529 12.68 -21.25 2.88
N ASN A 530 12.40 -20.18 3.62
CA ASN A 530 11.08 -19.53 3.65
C ASN A 530 10.84 -18.60 2.45
N ARG A 531 11.70 -18.70 1.44
CA ARG A 531 11.63 -17.94 0.19
C ARG A 531 11.75 -16.44 0.36
N VAL A 532 12.45 -15.96 1.39
CA VAL A 532 12.66 -14.55 1.70
C VAL A 532 14.12 -14.15 1.42
N LEU A 533 14.30 -13.04 0.71
CA LEU A 533 15.59 -12.36 0.53
C LEU A 533 15.66 -11.15 1.46
N HIS A 534 16.79 -10.94 2.14
CA HIS A 534 16.97 -9.79 3.03
C HIS A 534 17.26 -8.50 2.26
N ARG A 535 18.21 -8.53 1.31
CA ARG A 535 18.58 -7.46 0.35
C ARG A 535 19.27 -6.22 0.92
N ASP A 536 19.20 -5.99 2.22
CA ASP A 536 19.88 -4.87 2.88
C ASP A 536 20.73 -5.35 4.07
N LEU A 537 21.50 -6.42 3.89
CA LEU A 537 22.42 -6.87 4.92
C LEU A 537 23.60 -5.90 5.05
N LYS A 538 23.74 -5.35 6.25
CA LYS A 538 24.82 -4.44 6.66
C LYS A 538 24.97 -4.48 8.18
N PRO A 539 26.13 -4.09 8.75
CA PRO A 539 26.34 -4.14 10.20
C PRO A 539 25.28 -3.40 11.04
N GLN A 540 24.66 -2.34 10.51
CA GLN A 540 23.60 -1.61 11.20
C GLN A 540 22.28 -2.40 11.35
N ASN A 541 22.05 -3.39 10.47
CA ASN A 541 20.85 -4.23 10.45
C ASN A 541 21.06 -5.57 11.19
N LEU A 542 22.26 -5.82 11.74
CA LEU A 542 22.56 -6.99 12.55
C LEU A 542 22.57 -6.58 14.02
N LEU A 543 21.66 -7.13 14.80
CA LEU A 543 21.40 -6.72 16.18
C LEU A 543 21.94 -7.74 17.16
N ILE A 544 22.57 -7.27 18.24
CA ILE A 544 23.32 -8.06 19.22
C ILE A 544 22.83 -7.75 20.62
N ASN A 545 22.54 -8.78 21.41
CA ASN A 545 22.20 -8.64 22.82
C ASN A 545 23.40 -8.91 23.74
N LYS A 546 23.25 -8.62 25.03
CA LYS A 546 24.27 -8.86 26.08
C LYS A 546 24.75 -10.31 26.19
N ARG A 547 23.97 -11.28 25.68
CA ARG A 547 24.33 -12.71 25.66
C ARG A 547 25.17 -13.09 24.44
N GLY A 548 25.49 -12.15 23.56
CA GLY A 548 26.25 -12.42 22.33
C GLY A 548 25.41 -13.08 21.23
N GLN A 549 24.08 -13.00 21.31
CA GLN A 549 23.21 -13.48 20.25
C GLN A 549 23.07 -12.42 19.17
N LEU A 550 23.37 -12.78 17.93
CA LEU A 550 23.20 -11.97 16.73
C LEU A 550 21.89 -12.34 16.05
N LYS A 551 21.07 -11.34 15.76
CA LYS A 551 19.80 -11.49 15.04
C LYS A 551 19.72 -10.52 13.86
N LEU A 552 19.19 -11.01 12.74
CA LEU A 552 18.86 -10.19 11.59
C LEU A 552 17.66 -9.31 11.95
N GLY A 553 17.80 -8.00 11.70
CA GLY A 553 16.76 -7.00 11.88
C GLY A 553 16.51 -6.20 10.60
N ASP A 554 15.48 -5.35 10.65
CA ASP A 554 15.07 -4.42 9.58
C ASP A 554 14.81 -5.07 8.21
N PHE A 555 13.68 -5.77 8.11
CA PHE A 555 13.20 -6.40 6.87
C PHE A 555 12.46 -5.43 5.93
N GLY A 556 12.65 -4.11 6.09
CA GLY A 556 11.95 -3.07 5.32
C GLY A 556 12.14 -3.17 3.79
N LEU A 557 13.20 -3.84 3.33
CA LEU A 557 13.49 -4.12 1.93
C LEU A 557 13.34 -5.61 1.53
N ALA A 558 12.98 -6.47 2.48
CA ALA A 558 12.88 -7.91 2.26
C ALA A 558 11.70 -8.30 1.35
N ARG A 559 11.86 -9.37 0.56
CA ARG A 559 10.81 -9.85 -0.37
C ARG A 559 10.81 -11.37 -0.55
N ALA A 560 9.61 -11.91 -0.83
CA ALA A 560 9.44 -13.28 -1.29
C ALA A 560 10.04 -13.51 -2.68
N PHE A 561 10.54 -14.71 -2.98
CA PHE A 561 11.07 -15.09 -4.30
C PHE A 561 10.05 -14.85 -5.43
N GLY A 562 10.54 -14.40 -6.59
CA GLY A 562 9.73 -14.28 -7.81
C GLY A 562 8.95 -12.97 -7.99
N ILE A 563 9.07 -12.00 -7.08
CA ILE A 563 8.53 -10.64 -7.27
C ILE A 563 9.58 -9.78 -8.00
N PRO A 564 9.37 -9.39 -9.28
CA PRO A 564 10.30 -8.53 -10.02
C PRO A 564 10.50 -7.18 -9.30
N VAL A 565 11.71 -6.65 -9.43
CA VAL A 565 12.14 -5.41 -8.79
C VAL A 565 12.03 -4.29 -9.82
N ASN A 566 11.17 -3.30 -9.59
CA ASN A 566 11.45 -1.97 -10.11
C ASN A 566 12.65 -1.46 -9.30
N THR A 567 13.70 -1.08 -10.02
CA THR A 567 14.82 -0.19 -9.65
C THR A 567 14.87 0.20 -8.17
N PHE A 568 15.97 -0.16 -7.50
CA PHE A 568 16.39 0.54 -6.27
C PHE A 568 16.14 2.03 -6.48
N SER A 569 15.35 2.67 -5.62
CA SER A 569 15.21 4.12 -5.62
C SER A 569 16.62 4.69 -5.53
N ASN A 570 17.02 5.46 -6.55
CA ASN A 570 18.41 5.87 -6.79
C ASN A 570 18.94 6.93 -5.81
N GLU A 571 18.31 7.11 -4.64
CA GLU A 571 18.71 8.13 -3.69
C GLU A 571 18.82 7.54 -2.26
N VAL A 572 20.06 7.60 -1.76
CA VAL A 572 20.51 7.41 -0.36
C VAL A 572 20.35 6.00 0.25
N VAL A 573 21.09 5.00 -0.25
CA VAL A 573 21.33 3.72 0.45
C VAL A 573 22.82 3.34 0.36
N THR A 574 23.41 2.81 1.45
CA THR A 574 24.80 2.35 1.52
C THR A 574 25.11 1.29 0.45
N LEU A 575 26.06 1.56 -0.46
CA LEU A 575 26.43 0.66 -1.58
C LEU A 575 27.39 -0.47 -1.18
N TRP A 576 28.03 -0.36 -0.02
CA TRP A 576 29.26 -1.10 0.31
C TRP A 576 29.10 -2.63 0.35
N TYR A 577 27.89 -3.11 0.57
CA TYR A 577 27.56 -4.53 0.69
C TYR A 577 26.80 -5.07 -0.53
N ARG A 578 26.63 -4.27 -1.59
CA ARG A 578 25.84 -4.63 -2.78
C ARG A 578 26.65 -5.55 -3.71
N ALA A 579 26.00 -6.60 -4.19
CA ALA A 579 26.61 -7.60 -5.07
C ALA A 579 26.86 -7.07 -6.49
N PRO A 580 27.91 -7.55 -7.19
CA PRO A 580 28.29 -7.05 -8.53
C PRO A 580 27.23 -7.31 -9.60
N ASP A 581 26.51 -8.44 -9.53
CA ASP A 581 25.38 -8.75 -10.43
C ASP A 581 24.23 -7.76 -10.28
N VAL A 582 23.96 -7.32 -9.06
CA VAL A 582 22.96 -6.27 -8.80
C VAL A 582 23.42 -4.92 -9.35
N LEU A 583 24.70 -4.56 -9.15
CA LEU A 583 25.28 -3.32 -9.66
C LEU A 583 25.35 -3.27 -11.20
N LEU A 584 25.51 -4.42 -11.85
CA LEU A 584 25.51 -4.57 -13.30
C LEU A 584 24.09 -4.63 -13.91
N GLY A 585 23.04 -4.46 -13.09
CA GLY A 585 21.66 -4.39 -13.56
C GLY A 585 21.00 -5.74 -13.82
N SER A 586 21.54 -6.83 -13.27
CA SER A 586 20.89 -8.14 -13.36
C SER A 586 19.47 -8.09 -12.80
N ARG A 587 18.52 -8.63 -13.58
CA ARG A 587 17.11 -8.73 -13.17
C ARG A 587 16.81 -10.02 -12.42
N THR A 588 17.74 -10.97 -12.41
CA THR A 588 17.62 -12.25 -11.71
C THR A 588 18.16 -12.13 -10.29
N TYR A 589 17.34 -11.59 -9.39
CA TYR A 589 17.68 -11.54 -7.96
C TYR A 589 17.51 -12.93 -7.35
N ASN A 590 18.62 -13.50 -6.85
CA ASN A 590 18.65 -14.80 -6.20
C ASN A 590 19.20 -14.69 -4.76
N THR A 591 19.26 -15.81 -4.05
CA THR A 591 19.79 -15.92 -2.68
C THR A 591 21.24 -15.48 -2.53
N SER A 592 22.01 -15.53 -3.61
CA SER A 592 23.45 -15.27 -3.59
C SER A 592 23.82 -13.81 -3.28
N ILE A 593 22.87 -12.87 -3.40
CA ILE A 593 23.12 -11.46 -3.07
C ILE A 593 23.32 -11.25 -1.57
N ASP A 594 22.57 -11.98 -0.73
CA ASP A 594 22.70 -11.92 0.73
C ASP A 594 24.03 -12.56 1.18
N ILE A 595 24.48 -13.59 0.45
CA ILE A 595 25.78 -14.25 0.66
C ILE A 595 26.93 -13.28 0.38
N TRP A 596 26.86 -12.54 -0.72
CA TRP A 596 27.85 -11.51 -1.04
C TRP A 596 27.95 -10.48 0.08
N SER A 597 26.81 -9.93 0.52
CA SER A 597 26.76 -8.95 1.61
C SER A 597 27.36 -9.52 2.90
N ALA A 598 27.06 -10.77 3.24
CA ALA A 598 27.63 -11.43 4.40
C ALA A 598 29.16 -11.65 4.28
N GLY A 599 29.68 -11.91 3.08
CA GLY A 599 31.13 -11.97 2.84
C GLY A 599 31.81 -10.62 3.05
N CYS A 600 31.19 -9.53 2.59
CA CYS A 600 31.67 -8.18 2.87
C CYS A 600 31.68 -7.87 4.37
N ILE A 601 30.65 -8.30 5.10
CA ILE A 601 30.57 -8.14 6.57
C ILE A 601 31.66 -8.95 7.26
N MET A 602 31.91 -10.20 6.83
CA MET A 602 32.97 -11.04 7.40
C MET A 602 34.35 -10.37 7.29
N ALA A 603 34.68 -9.81 6.12
CA ALA A 603 35.93 -9.07 5.93
C ALA A 603 36.00 -7.79 6.77
N GLU A 604 34.87 -7.08 6.91
CA GLU A 604 34.79 -5.90 7.77
C GLU A 604 34.99 -6.23 9.25
N LEU A 605 34.50 -7.38 9.73
CA LEU A 605 34.72 -7.82 11.12
C LEU A 605 36.21 -8.03 11.45
N TYR A 606 36.99 -8.52 10.48
CA TYR A 606 38.43 -8.70 10.63
C TYR A 606 39.22 -7.38 10.55
N THR A 607 38.80 -6.44 9.70
CA THR A 607 39.59 -5.21 9.42
C THR A 607 39.12 -4.00 10.21
N GLY A 608 37.89 -4.03 10.74
CA GLY A 608 37.21 -2.90 11.35
C GLY A 608 36.70 -1.87 10.34
N ARG A 609 36.87 -2.12 9.02
CA ARG A 609 36.57 -1.17 7.95
C ARG A 609 35.82 -1.87 6.80
N PRO A 610 34.91 -1.17 6.08
CA PRO A 610 34.22 -1.76 4.95
C PRO A 610 35.19 -2.21 3.85
N LEU A 611 34.98 -3.41 3.30
CA LEU A 611 35.83 -3.98 2.25
C LEU A 611 35.76 -3.19 0.93
N PHE A 612 34.55 -2.75 0.55
CA PHE A 612 34.31 -2.03 -0.69
C PHE A 612 33.56 -0.71 -0.44
N PRO A 613 34.24 0.37 -0.01
CA PRO A 613 33.60 1.63 0.36
C PRO A 613 33.35 2.54 -0.86
N GLY A 614 32.53 2.10 -1.83
CA GLY A 614 32.18 2.87 -3.02
C GLY A 614 31.16 3.98 -2.77
N THR A 615 31.28 5.04 -3.56
CA THR A 615 30.42 6.24 -3.47
C THR A 615 29.37 6.30 -4.59
N THR A 616 29.60 5.62 -5.70
CA THR A 616 28.66 5.46 -6.83
C THR A 616 28.62 4.00 -7.27
N ASN A 617 27.61 3.58 -8.05
CA ASN A 617 27.56 2.21 -8.57
C ASN A 617 28.83 1.85 -9.37
N GLU A 618 29.35 2.80 -10.14
CA GLU A 618 30.58 2.61 -10.94
C GLU A 618 31.83 2.55 -10.06
N ASP A 619 31.98 3.44 -9.08
CA ASP A 619 33.10 3.39 -8.11
C ASP A 619 33.05 2.10 -7.27
N GLN A 620 31.85 1.65 -6.88
CA GLN A 620 31.65 0.39 -6.17
C GLN A 620 32.13 -0.80 -7.02
N LEU A 621 31.72 -0.88 -8.29
CA LEU A 621 32.19 -1.93 -9.21
C LEU A 621 33.71 -1.89 -9.42
N GLN A 622 34.30 -0.70 -9.57
CA GLN A 622 35.75 -0.56 -9.69
C GLN A 622 36.49 -1.08 -8.46
N LYS A 623 36.01 -0.79 -7.24
CA LYS A 623 36.62 -1.32 -6.01
C LYS A 623 36.49 -2.83 -5.91
N ILE A 624 35.35 -3.39 -6.32
CA ILE A 624 35.15 -4.84 -6.37
C ILE A 624 36.14 -5.47 -7.35
N PHE A 625 36.22 -4.97 -8.59
CA PHE A 625 37.09 -5.55 -9.61
C PHE A 625 38.58 -5.41 -9.29
N ARG A 626 39.00 -4.33 -8.62
CA ARG A 626 40.40 -4.17 -8.17
C ARG A 626 40.87 -5.29 -7.25
N LEU A 627 39.98 -5.85 -6.42
CA LEU A 627 40.31 -6.92 -5.49
C LEU A 627 39.95 -8.30 -6.05
N MET A 628 38.74 -8.45 -6.57
CA MET A 628 38.22 -9.75 -7.01
C MET A 628 38.59 -10.09 -8.46
N GLY A 629 39.20 -9.16 -9.19
CA GLY A 629 39.50 -9.25 -10.61
C GLY A 629 38.34 -8.79 -11.48
N THR A 630 38.66 -8.31 -12.69
CA THR A 630 37.64 -7.92 -13.67
C THR A 630 37.09 -9.16 -14.37
N PRO A 631 35.78 -9.44 -14.28
CA PRO A 631 35.19 -10.60 -14.96
C PRO A 631 35.24 -10.46 -16.49
N SER A 632 35.33 -11.59 -17.16
CA SER A 632 35.30 -11.73 -18.63
C SER A 632 34.25 -12.76 -19.02
N GLU A 633 33.92 -12.87 -20.32
CA GLU A 633 33.03 -13.93 -20.80
C GLU A 633 33.50 -15.35 -20.44
N ARG A 634 34.80 -15.54 -20.19
CA ARG A 634 35.34 -16.83 -19.73
C ARG A 634 35.03 -17.09 -18.25
N THR A 635 35.18 -16.07 -17.40
CA THR A 635 35.01 -16.22 -15.94
C THR A 635 33.57 -16.01 -15.49
N TRP A 636 32.79 -15.24 -16.26
CA TRP A 636 31.36 -15.05 -16.09
C TRP A 636 30.68 -15.00 -17.46
N PRO A 637 30.29 -16.17 -18.01
CA PRO A 637 29.58 -16.24 -19.29
C PRO A 637 28.27 -15.46 -19.25
N GLY A 638 28.04 -14.61 -20.25
CA GLY A 638 26.86 -13.76 -20.38
C GLY A 638 26.96 -12.40 -19.68
N ILE A 639 28.10 -12.06 -19.07
CA ILE A 639 28.27 -10.78 -18.39
C ILE A 639 28.08 -9.57 -19.32
N SER A 640 28.49 -9.67 -20.60
CA SER A 640 28.31 -8.61 -21.59
C SER A 640 26.84 -8.31 -21.92
N GLN A 641 25.92 -9.18 -21.54
CA GLN A 641 24.47 -9.02 -21.75
C GLN A 641 23.79 -8.28 -20.59
N LEU A 642 24.51 -8.00 -19.49
CA LEU A 642 23.94 -7.29 -18.35
C LEU A 642 23.73 -5.80 -18.68
N PRO A 643 22.58 -5.20 -18.29
CA PRO A 643 22.20 -3.86 -18.73
C PRO A 643 23.23 -2.75 -18.45
N GLU A 644 23.92 -2.83 -17.32
CA GLU A 644 24.88 -1.80 -16.89
C GLU A 644 26.34 -2.22 -17.12
N TYR A 645 26.57 -3.29 -17.90
CA TYR A 645 27.92 -3.70 -18.28
C TYR A 645 28.55 -2.71 -19.26
N LYS A 646 29.79 -2.28 -18.97
CA LYS A 646 30.56 -1.41 -19.85
C LYS A 646 31.79 -2.17 -20.39
N PRO A 647 32.01 -2.22 -21.71
CA PRO A 647 33.15 -2.96 -22.29
C PRO A 647 34.51 -2.31 -21.99
N ASN A 648 34.53 -1.07 -21.53
CA ASN A 648 35.74 -0.30 -21.23
C ASN A 648 36.16 -0.34 -19.75
N PHE A 649 35.63 -1.27 -18.95
CA PHE A 649 36.12 -1.45 -17.58
C PHE A 649 37.61 -1.76 -17.58
N HIS A 650 38.34 -1.16 -16.64
CA HIS A 650 39.76 -1.47 -16.45
C HIS A 650 39.93 -2.93 -16.05
N VAL A 651 40.90 -3.61 -16.65
CA VAL A 651 41.15 -5.05 -16.41
C VAL A 651 42.10 -5.18 -15.23
N TYR A 652 41.60 -5.76 -14.14
CA TYR A 652 42.37 -6.06 -12.93
C TYR A 652 42.52 -7.57 -12.77
N ALA A 653 43.69 -8.01 -12.31
CA ALA A 653 43.89 -9.38 -11.84
C ALA A 653 43.28 -9.57 -10.45
N THR A 654 42.81 -10.78 -10.15
CA THR A 654 42.34 -11.14 -8.81
C THR A 654 43.50 -11.06 -7.81
N GLN A 655 43.27 -10.38 -6.70
CA GLN A 655 44.22 -10.26 -5.59
C GLN A 655 43.98 -11.35 -4.57
N ASP A 656 45.03 -11.75 -3.86
CA ASP A 656 44.91 -12.64 -2.70
C ASP A 656 44.36 -11.86 -1.50
N LEU A 657 43.15 -12.20 -1.06
CA LEU A 657 42.52 -11.59 0.10
C LEU A 657 43.30 -11.84 1.40
N GLY A 658 44.13 -12.89 1.47
CA GLY A 658 44.99 -13.16 2.64
C GLY A 658 46.03 -12.07 2.89
N ILE A 659 46.43 -11.32 1.86
CA ILE A 659 47.33 -10.16 1.99
C ILE A 659 46.62 -9.00 2.69
N ILE A 660 45.32 -8.85 2.45
CA ILE A 660 44.48 -7.77 2.99
C ILE A 660 43.99 -8.14 4.40
N LEU A 661 43.81 -9.43 4.65
CA LEU A 661 43.26 -10.00 5.87
C LEU A 661 44.27 -10.96 6.53
N PRO A 662 45.48 -10.51 6.93
CA PRO A 662 46.52 -11.42 7.41
C PRO A 662 46.14 -12.20 8.68
N GLN A 663 45.15 -11.71 9.44
CA GLN A 663 44.62 -12.34 10.65
C GLN A 663 43.57 -13.43 10.41
N ILE A 664 43.11 -13.62 9.17
CA ILE A 664 42.15 -14.68 8.85
C ILE A 664 42.87 -16.03 8.75
N ASP A 665 42.32 -17.07 9.35
CA ASP A 665 42.86 -18.42 9.21
C ASP A 665 42.58 -18.99 7.80
N PRO A 666 43.33 -20.00 7.34
CA PRO A 666 43.17 -20.53 5.99
C PRO A 666 41.76 -21.05 5.66
N LEU A 667 41.04 -21.63 6.63
CA LEU A 667 39.67 -22.10 6.42
C LEU A 667 38.68 -20.93 6.36
N GLY A 668 38.91 -19.88 7.16
CA GLY A 668 38.14 -18.64 7.07
C GLY A 668 38.33 -17.95 5.73
N LEU A 669 39.57 -17.94 5.21
CA LEU A 669 39.88 -17.38 3.89
C LEU A 669 39.20 -18.15 2.76
N ASP A 670 39.19 -19.49 2.83
CA ASP A 670 38.49 -20.33 1.85
C ASP A 670 36.98 -20.02 1.85
N LEU A 671 36.35 -19.97 3.03
CA LEU A 671 34.93 -19.61 3.13
C LEU A 671 34.65 -18.22 2.54
N LEU A 672 35.46 -17.22 2.91
CA LEU A 672 35.30 -15.85 2.43
C LEU A 672 35.42 -15.77 0.89
N ASN A 673 36.40 -16.44 0.31
CA ASN A 673 36.57 -16.52 -1.14
C ASN A 673 35.37 -17.16 -1.82
N ARG A 674 34.76 -18.19 -1.23
CA ARG A 674 33.54 -18.82 -1.77
C ARG A 674 32.30 -17.93 -1.65
N MET A 675 32.23 -17.07 -0.64
CA MET A 675 31.14 -16.09 -0.49
C MET A 675 31.27 -14.92 -1.47
N LEU A 676 32.50 -14.46 -1.75
CA LEU A 676 32.80 -13.29 -2.59
C LEU A 676 33.05 -13.64 -4.07
N GLN A 677 32.52 -14.76 -4.57
CA GLN A 677 32.59 -15.05 -6.00
C GLN A 677 31.83 -13.98 -6.80
N VAL A 678 32.49 -13.38 -7.81
CA VAL A 678 31.88 -12.31 -8.62
C VAL A 678 30.66 -12.84 -9.37
N ARG A 679 30.79 -14.03 -9.95
CA ARG A 679 29.70 -14.75 -10.60
C ARG A 679 28.72 -15.31 -9.56
N PRO A 680 27.43 -14.95 -9.59
CA PRO A 680 26.48 -15.31 -8.54
C PRO A 680 26.23 -16.81 -8.41
N GLU A 681 26.28 -17.58 -9.51
CA GLU A 681 26.06 -19.04 -9.47
C GLU A 681 27.21 -19.80 -8.80
N MET A 682 28.38 -19.18 -8.66
CA MET A 682 29.56 -19.78 -8.01
C MET A 682 29.63 -19.47 -6.52
N ARG A 683 28.77 -18.57 -6.00
CA ARG A 683 28.74 -18.24 -4.58
C ARG A 683 28.17 -19.41 -3.79
N ILE A 684 28.83 -19.75 -2.69
CA ILE A 684 28.36 -20.78 -1.76
C ILE A 684 26.95 -20.44 -1.23
N SER A 685 26.09 -21.43 -1.06
CA SER A 685 24.79 -21.21 -0.42
C SER A 685 24.95 -21.03 1.09
N ALA A 686 23.96 -20.44 1.78
CA ALA A 686 24.01 -20.33 3.24
C ALA A 686 24.05 -21.72 3.93
N HIS A 687 23.37 -22.72 3.35
CA HIS A 687 23.39 -24.10 3.83
C HIS A 687 24.78 -24.71 3.73
N ASP A 688 25.42 -24.60 2.56
CA ASP A 688 26.75 -25.14 2.35
C ASP A 688 27.80 -24.39 3.18
N ALA A 689 27.60 -23.08 3.39
CA ALA A 689 28.45 -22.28 4.27
C ALA A 689 28.40 -22.77 5.72
N LEU A 690 27.23 -23.15 6.24
CA LEU A 690 27.09 -23.71 7.60
C LEU A 690 27.79 -25.06 7.76
N GLN A 691 27.91 -25.84 6.68
CA GLN A 691 28.64 -27.11 6.65
C GLN A 691 30.15 -26.93 6.38
N HIS A 692 30.63 -25.69 6.28
CA HIS A 692 32.02 -25.44 5.98
C HIS A 692 32.93 -25.82 7.16
N PRO A 693 34.10 -26.46 6.93
CA PRO A 693 35.01 -26.89 8.00
C PRO A 693 35.44 -25.80 8.98
N TRP A 694 35.37 -24.53 8.55
CA TRP A 694 35.65 -23.37 9.40
C TRP A 694 34.76 -23.28 10.65
N PHE A 695 33.55 -23.86 10.63
CA PHE A 695 32.63 -23.86 11.78
C PHE A 695 32.73 -25.11 12.68
N HIS A 696 33.52 -26.13 12.33
CA HIS A 696 33.54 -27.41 13.06
C HIS A 696 34.04 -27.31 14.50
N ASP A 697 34.95 -26.38 14.79
CA ASP A 697 35.52 -26.12 16.11
C ASP A 697 34.66 -25.16 16.97
N LEU A 698 33.61 -24.56 16.40
CA LEU A 698 32.78 -23.57 17.08
C LEU A 698 32.10 -24.09 18.36
N PRO A 699 31.54 -25.32 18.42
CA PRO A 699 30.94 -25.84 19.65
C PRO A 699 31.96 -25.92 20.80
N GLN A 700 33.19 -26.33 20.50
CA GLN A 700 34.27 -26.42 21.49
C GLN A 700 34.71 -25.03 21.96
N LEU A 701 34.82 -24.07 21.04
CA LEU A 701 35.17 -22.70 21.33
C LEU A 701 34.12 -21.99 22.20
N GLN A 702 32.83 -22.22 21.91
CA GLN A 702 31.73 -21.70 22.72
C GLN A 702 31.73 -22.27 24.14
N ALA A 703 31.99 -23.57 24.30
CA ALA A 703 32.12 -24.20 25.61
C ALA A 703 33.28 -23.61 26.44
N GLN A 704 34.43 -23.36 25.80
CA GLN A 704 35.59 -22.75 26.46
C GLN A 704 35.31 -21.30 26.90
N LEU A 705 34.66 -20.49 26.06
CA LEU A 705 34.28 -19.12 26.40
C LEU A 705 33.29 -19.07 27.56
N GLN A 706 32.32 -19.99 27.60
CA GLN A 706 31.38 -20.10 28.72
C GLN A 706 32.08 -20.46 30.04
N GLN A 707 33.04 -21.40 30.00
CA GLN A 707 33.84 -21.77 31.18
C GLN A 707 34.70 -20.60 31.67
N GLN A 708 35.35 -19.85 30.77
CA GLN A 708 36.13 -18.66 31.15
C GLN A 708 35.28 -17.56 31.77
N GLN A 709 34.08 -17.30 31.23
CA GLN A 709 33.16 -16.31 31.81
C GLN A 709 32.66 -16.72 33.20
N GLN A 710 32.37 -18.01 33.41
CA GLN A 710 32.00 -18.53 34.73
C GLN A 710 33.14 -18.39 35.74
N GLN A 711 34.38 -18.66 35.34
CA GLN A 711 35.55 -18.48 36.20
C GLN A 711 35.81 -17.00 36.53
N GLN A 712 35.65 -16.08 35.57
CA GLN A 712 35.78 -14.64 35.83
C GLN A 712 34.68 -14.11 36.76
N GLN A 713 33.44 -14.59 36.62
CA GLN A 713 32.35 -14.22 37.54
C GLN A 713 32.60 -14.74 38.96
N GLN A 714 33.13 -15.96 39.11
CA GLN A 714 33.52 -16.49 40.43
C GLN A 714 34.67 -15.69 41.05
N GLN A 715 35.68 -15.28 40.26
CA GLN A 715 36.78 -14.45 40.75
C GLN A 715 36.32 -13.04 41.15
N GLN A 716 35.40 -12.41 40.42
CA GLN A 716 34.85 -11.10 40.79
C GLN A 716 33.99 -11.15 42.05
N GLN A 717 33.24 -12.24 42.28
CA GLN A 717 32.50 -12.46 43.52
C GLN A 717 33.41 -12.68 44.73
N MET A 718 34.56 -13.35 44.55
CA MET A 718 35.57 -13.53 45.60
C MET A 718 36.36 -12.26 45.91
N ALA A 719 36.60 -11.38 44.92
CA ALA A 719 37.32 -10.12 45.11
C ALA A 719 36.46 -9.01 45.76
N GLY A 720 35.14 -9.01 45.54
CA GLY A 720 34.21 -8.06 46.16
C GLY A 720 33.95 -8.27 47.66
N GLY A 721 34.37 -9.41 48.22
CA GLY A 721 34.18 -9.75 49.64
C GLY A 721 35.22 -9.17 50.61
N TYR A 722 36.33 -8.59 50.12
CA TYR A 722 37.45 -8.12 50.97
C TYR A 722 37.60 -6.59 51.03
N GLY A 723 36.64 -5.82 50.51
CA GLY A 723 36.71 -4.34 50.41
C GLY A 723 35.93 -3.55 51.48
N GLY A 724 35.71 -4.11 52.67
CA GLY A 724 34.83 -3.51 53.68
C GLY A 724 35.29 -3.71 55.13
N MET A 725 36.53 -3.35 55.47
CA MET A 725 36.92 -3.12 56.86
C MET A 725 37.62 -1.77 56.98
N VAL A 726 36.85 -0.75 57.32
CA VAL A 726 37.35 0.54 57.81
C VAL A 726 37.81 0.32 59.26
N PRO A 727 39.07 0.61 59.63
CA PRO A 727 39.50 0.48 61.02
C PRO A 727 38.90 1.62 61.86
N PRO A 728 38.45 1.37 63.10
CA PRO A 728 37.87 2.39 63.94
C PRO A 728 38.96 3.37 64.43
N GLN A 729 38.73 4.67 64.23
CA GLN A 729 39.53 5.74 64.83
C GLN A 729 39.29 5.74 66.36
N GLN A 730 40.39 5.67 67.12
CA GLN A 730 40.40 5.85 68.57
C GLN A 730 40.17 7.32 68.95
N PRO A 731 39.51 7.60 70.10
CA PRO A 731 39.28 8.97 70.55
C PRO A 731 40.48 9.47 71.36
N TYR A 732 41.06 10.60 70.95
CA TYR A 732 41.75 11.55 71.81
C TYR A 732 41.61 12.96 71.26
#